data_AF-A0A151IJA8-F1
#
_entry.id   AF-A0A151IJA8-F1
#
_cell.length_a   1.000
_cell.length_b   1.000
_cell.length_c   1.000
_cell.angle_alpha   90.00
_cell.angle_beta   90.00
_cell.angle_gamma   90.00
#
_symmetry.space_group_name_H-M   'P 1'
#
loop_
_entity.id
_entity.type
_entity.pdbx_description
1 polymer ?
#
loop_
_entity_poly.entity_id
_entity_poly.type
_entity_poly.pdbx_seq_one_letter_code
_entity_poly.pdbx_strand_id
1 'polypeptide(L)'
;MGGIMCVTPSSTVTSEISITRLSTIPKSVEIGRFGFLPPQLFDRGTVNGLNNIIVHNFNEIQDELDISSADFVWLYKKNVHPLETEGWSGFQEEYHRSSDYDTSRIIPLPFVNNPPSDYNTIFTVLIEAAQKCKARGQERCFITFDQPLYLKAREIISCVNTANDPHNLLSITVRLGGFHMLMSFLGSVGFIMKGSGLKEVFSVLYAEKSAEKALEGHAYSRAIRGHLLIQASISATIFEKMSLSEEEETCLLKYTKEIQKPEEELKFCQDKIVAIKQKFIEHLNKIKEKGPTCKLWIQYFTMINIIKRFIEAERLGNWNLHLQCVKNMLPFFYSSGHHLYAKSSTIYLQDMLKRSDKVWSGIFTDMCIEQVLMKAIKTSGGLTRGRGITDSVVAKWIISTVALTEVCNEMEKFCNASFDTSEQHVDTRISRIKRDAADLQKVLEFFERYNPFPESDYLMSIYSGIVGNQTVNCHNAYEEGMKVLQSHIGKPFGSIKASLKNKVRSLASVMSSVKVQNSDVTINPLLIFQRISLNLKNQDDMKNYLHYELAPFPLSLFDENGLRKTQKSSFYDNFTCMCQNPEITDNFMYVLDGGSLLHRVVWQRDILVKEIIQKYVQYVRQYRNAVVVFDGYPDDTSNSLKTWERCRRRQGTVCREFHFDENTKIHEKQTKFLSNDNNKKRLISMLSTELNSAGFETVIAEEDADALIIQTAYNLTPTVKTVIIIGEDIDLLVLLTQLTPVNQPIYLLKKGRGREVDRWYSNNSFKYPDLRKYIAFLHAASGCDTVSSFYKQGKNKLIKIFISNSDCRKLIDVFYVSDGTRNTISKNMCKIISLLYCNKTEGSLNEHRFEYFKRSSSRSTFKLENLPPTEGAAKQHAFRIYLQLQKWLGNHINVTEWGWKSEGNMLLPIYTDEPLIPDEILKKISCSCTSGCKTKNCGCKKNFLKCTNVCLHCCMTQCDNFASTEIQIDDEPVSALDLLIEENNEEIEVDDGIEENFSILEETEEEIEEMTNYKKRKMNTESL
;
A
#
# COMPACT_ATOMS: atom_id res chain seq x y z
N MET A 1 18.07 4.33 -30.03
CA MET A 1 16.67 3.85 -30.02
C MET A 1 16.55 2.57 -30.83
N GLY A 2 16.02 1.50 -30.24
CA GLY A 2 15.72 0.23 -30.93
C GLY A 2 14.21 0.04 -31.15
N GLY A 3 13.83 -0.94 -31.97
CA GLY A 3 12.43 -1.25 -32.27
C GLY A 3 12.23 -2.69 -32.72
N ILE A 4 10.97 -3.13 -32.79
CA ILE A 4 10.58 -4.41 -33.37
C ILE A 4 9.46 -4.19 -34.40
N MET A 5 9.31 -5.13 -35.31
CA MET A 5 8.23 -5.22 -36.28
C MET A 5 7.48 -6.54 -36.08
N CYS A 6 6.17 -6.48 -35.91
CA CYS A 6 5.30 -7.64 -35.78
C CYS A 6 4.61 -7.90 -37.14
N VAL A 7 4.74 -9.09 -37.69
CA VAL A 7 4.14 -9.47 -38.99
C VAL A 7 3.15 -10.61 -38.77
N THR A 8 1.91 -10.44 -39.23
CA THR A 8 0.82 -11.43 -39.10
C THR A 8 0.13 -11.65 -40.46
N PRO A 9 -0.15 -12.90 -40.87
CA PRO A 9 0.24 -14.15 -40.21
C PRO A 9 1.75 -14.42 -40.36
N SER A 10 2.32 -15.15 -39.41
CA SER A 10 3.77 -15.46 -39.34
C SER A 10 4.30 -16.14 -40.59
N SER A 11 3.44 -16.89 -41.28
CA SER A 11 3.69 -17.58 -42.56
C SER A 11 3.97 -16.65 -43.74
N THR A 12 3.63 -15.37 -43.65
CA THR A 12 3.89 -14.39 -44.74
C THR A 12 5.35 -13.96 -44.83
N VAL A 13 6.18 -14.30 -43.84
CA VAL A 13 7.62 -14.05 -43.87
C VAL A 13 8.32 -15.33 -44.33
N THR A 14 8.92 -15.31 -45.52
CA THR A 14 9.71 -16.44 -46.02
C THR A 14 11.03 -16.57 -45.27
N SER A 15 11.38 -17.78 -44.84
CA SER A 15 12.67 -18.11 -44.20
C SER A 15 13.84 -18.15 -45.19
N GLU A 16 13.55 -18.20 -46.50
CA GLU A 16 14.55 -18.28 -47.56
C GLU A 16 15.20 -16.93 -47.85
N ILE A 17 16.13 -16.52 -46.99
CA ILE A 17 17.13 -15.51 -47.35
C ILE A 17 18.38 -16.27 -47.79
N SER A 18 18.73 -16.17 -49.07
CA SER A 18 20.04 -16.59 -49.58
C SER A 18 21.13 -15.79 -48.84
N ILE A 19 21.78 -16.41 -47.84
CA ILE A 19 22.92 -15.80 -47.14
C ILE A 19 24.14 -15.94 -48.05
N THR A 20 24.55 -14.84 -48.68
CA THR A 20 25.76 -14.81 -49.50
C THR A 20 26.98 -15.04 -48.63
N ARG A 21 27.70 -16.15 -48.84
CA ARG A 21 28.95 -16.42 -48.13
C ARG A 21 29.98 -15.35 -48.50
N LEU A 22 30.37 -14.53 -47.53
CA LEU A 22 31.42 -13.53 -47.72
C LEU A 22 32.77 -14.25 -47.86
N SER A 23 33.52 -13.92 -48.91
CA SER A 23 34.90 -14.40 -49.12
C SER A 23 35.92 -13.62 -48.29
N THR A 24 35.56 -12.45 -47.77
CA THR A 24 36.39 -11.58 -46.93
C THR A 24 35.59 -11.04 -45.75
N ILE A 25 36.17 -11.08 -44.55
CA ILE A 25 35.55 -10.55 -43.32
C ILE A 25 35.57 -9.01 -43.38
N PRO A 26 34.42 -8.32 -43.30
CA PRO A 26 34.37 -6.86 -43.31
C PRO A 26 35.03 -6.26 -42.06
N LYS A 27 35.53 -5.02 -42.15
CA LYS A 27 36.15 -4.34 -40.99
C LYS A 27 35.09 -4.05 -39.92
N SER A 28 35.50 -4.00 -38.65
CA SER A 28 34.59 -3.73 -37.51
C SER A 28 33.79 -2.42 -37.66
N VAL A 29 34.40 -1.39 -38.26
CA VAL A 29 33.75 -0.10 -38.56
C VAL A 29 32.69 -0.23 -39.66
N GLU A 30 32.92 -1.08 -40.66
CA GLU A 30 31.94 -1.35 -41.72
C GLU A 30 30.76 -2.16 -41.15
N ILE A 31 31.04 -3.20 -40.36
CA ILE A 31 30.02 -3.97 -39.62
C ILE A 31 29.21 -3.06 -38.68
N GLY A 32 29.88 -2.13 -37.99
CA GLY A 32 29.24 -1.13 -37.15
C GLY A 32 28.22 -0.29 -37.92
N ARG A 33 28.50 0.10 -39.18
CA ARG A 33 27.57 0.90 -40.00
C ARG A 33 26.33 0.14 -40.46
N PHE A 34 26.37 -1.20 -40.56
CA PHE A 34 25.20 -1.99 -40.98
C PHE A 34 24.12 -2.11 -39.89
N GLY A 35 24.48 -1.98 -38.62
CA GLY A 35 23.55 -2.14 -37.49
C GLY A 35 22.79 -0.88 -37.09
N PHE A 36 23.17 0.28 -37.63
CA PHE A 36 22.63 1.58 -37.24
C PHE A 36 22.05 2.37 -38.41
N LEU A 37 20.94 3.05 -38.16
CA LEU A 37 20.33 4.01 -39.07
C LEU A 37 20.97 5.39 -38.87
N PRO A 38 21.35 6.10 -39.95
CA PRO A 38 21.81 7.47 -39.84
C PRO A 38 20.65 8.40 -39.45
N PRO A 39 20.83 9.29 -38.45
CA PRO A 39 19.78 10.25 -38.07
C PRO A 39 19.42 11.20 -39.22
N GLN A 40 18.12 11.37 -39.44
CA GLN A 40 17.52 12.36 -40.33
C GLN A 40 17.10 13.58 -39.52
N LEU A 41 17.30 14.78 -40.09
CA LEU A 41 16.95 16.04 -39.42
C LEU A 41 15.45 16.36 -39.59
N PHE A 42 14.79 16.65 -38.49
CA PHE A 42 13.42 17.14 -38.46
C PHE A 42 13.39 18.67 -38.38
N ASP A 43 12.84 19.31 -39.42
CA ASP A 43 12.52 20.74 -39.39
C ASP A 43 11.05 20.92 -38.97
N ARG A 44 10.83 21.59 -37.83
CA ARG A 44 9.50 21.84 -37.28
C ARG A 44 8.71 22.90 -38.06
N GLY A 45 9.39 23.76 -38.84
CA GLY A 45 8.77 24.89 -39.54
C GLY A 45 8.03 25.87 -38.61
N THR A 46 7.15 26.71 -39.18
CA THR A 46 6.28 27.67 -38.45
C THR A 46 4.92 27.09 -38.03
N VAL A 47 4.74 25.77 -38.16
CA VAL A 47 3.45 25.10 -37.92
C VAL A 47 3.22 24.89 -36.42
N ASN A 48 2.04 25.24 -35.92
CA ASN A 48 1.67 25.16 -34.50
C ASN A 48 1.50 23.71 -33.95
N GLY A 49 1.78 22.67 -34.74
CA GLY A 49 1.73 21.27 -34.35
C GLY A 49 0.44 20.87 -33.61
N LEU A 50 0.59 20.20 -32.45
CA LEU A 50 -0.53 19.77 -31.61
C LEU A 50 -1.37 20.92 -31.03
N ASN A 51 -0.84 22.16 -30.97
CA ASN A 51 -1.50 23.25 -30.24
C ASN A 51 -2.84 23.67 -30.84
N ASN A 52 -3.04 23.44 -32.14
CA ASN A 52 -4.26 23.81 -32.86
C ASN A 52 -5.32 22.69 -32.90
N ILE A 53 -5.01 21.49 -32.42
CA ILE A 53 -5.97 20.37 -32.42
C ILE A 53 -7.06 20.68 -31.42
N ILE A 54 -8.31 20.80 -31.88
CA ILE A 54 -9.48 20.97 -31.02
C ILE A 54 -9.88 19.60 -30.45
N VAL A 55 -10.11 19.55 -29.14
CA VAL A 55 -10.66 18.36 -28.47
C VAL A 55 -12.14 18.23 -28.80
N HIS A 56 -12.53 17.10 -29.39
CA HIS A 56 -13.91 16.77 -29.70
C HIS A 56 -14.59 16.03 -28.55
N ASN A 57 -15.92 15.97 -28.59
CA ASN A 57 -16.70 15.14 -27.70
C ASN A 57 -16.70 13.67 -28.19
N PHE A 58 -16.82 12.72 -27.26
CA PHE A 58 -16.79 11.28 -27.52
C PHE A 58 -18.15 10.60 -27.30
N ASN A 59 -19.26 11.34 -27.47
CA ASN A 59 -20.62 10.83 -27.29
C ASN A 59 -20.99 9.66 -28.23
N GLU A 60 -20.25 9.48 -29.32
CA GLU A 60 -20.47 8.41 -30.32
C GLU A 60 -20.10 7.01 -29.80
N ILE A 61 -19.34 6.91 -28.71
CA ILE A 61 -18.99 5.64 -28.05
C ILE A 61 -19.98 5.40 -26.89
N GLN A 62 -20.49 4.17 -26.75
CA GLN A 62 -21.32 3.77 -25.61
C GLN A 62 -20.58 3.94 -24.27
N ASP A 63 -21.22 4.62 -23.30
CA ASP A 63 -20.60 4.95 -22.00
C ASP A 63 -20.46 3.72 -21.09
N GLU A 64 -21.46 2.84 -21.02
CA GLU A 64 -21.45 1.74 -20.05
C GLU A 64 -20.63 0.54 -20.52
N LEU A 65 -19.56 0.24 -19.77
CA LEU A 65 -18.79 -0.98 -19.91
C LEU A 65 -19.38 -2.07 -19.03
N ASP A 66 -20.13 -2.97 -19.65
CA ASP A 66 -20.72 -4.13 -18.97
C ASP A 66 -19.65 -5.16 -18.55
N ILE A 67 -19.98 -6.00 -17.58
CA ILE A 67 -19.23 -7.20 -17.22
C ILE A 67 -19.52 -8.26 -18.30
N SER A 68 -18.48 -8.86 -18.90
CA SER A 68 -18.69 -9.92 -19.88
C SER A 68 -19.29 -11.18 -19.21
N SER A 69 -20.01 -12.01 -19.97
CA SER A 69 -20.54 -13.27 -19.43
C SER A 69 -19.42 -14.19 -18.94
N ALA A 70 -18.30 -14.24 -19.68
CA ALA A 70 -17.09 -14.97 -19.26
C ALA A 70 -16.56 -14.46 -17.91
N ASP A 71 -16.44 -13.14 -17.73
CA ASP A 71 -15.98 -12.53 -16.48
C ASP A 71 -16.91 -12.80 -15.31
N PHE A 72 -18.23 -12.66 -15.54
CA PHE A 72 -19.25 -12.92 -14.53
C PHE A 72 -19.20 -14.38 -14.06
N VAL A 73 -19.10 -15.31 -15.01
CA VAL A 73 -19.00 -16.74 -14.72
C VAL A 73 -17.69 -17.09 -14.03
N TRP A 74 -16.56 -16.50 -14.43
CA TRP A 74 -15.28 -16.68 -13.75
C TRP A 74 -15.34 -16.20 -12.30
N LEU A 75 -15.92 -15.02 -12.05
CA LEU A 75 -16.09 -14.49 -10.69
C LEU A 75 -16.94 -15.44 -9.82
N TYR A 76 -17.95 -16.09 -10.38
CA TYR A 76 -18.72 -17.11 -9.66
C TYR A 76 -17.90 -18.39 -9.43
N LYS A 77 -17.35 -18.98 -10.51
CA LYS A 77 -16.60 -20.25 -10.47
C LYS A 77 -15.40 -20.18 -9.54
N LYS A 78 -14.64 -19.07 -9.57
CA LYS A 78 -13.45 -18.87 -8.72
C LYS A 78 -13.78 -18.88 -7.23
N ASN A 79 -14.99 -18.48 -6.86
CA ASN A 79 -15.46 -18.47 -5.47
C ASN A 79 -16.02 -19.82 -5.02
N VAL A 80 -16.78 -20.51 -5.88
CA VAL A 80 -17.41 -21.81 -5.53
C VAL A 80 -16.42 -22.98 -5.64
N HIS A 81 -15.53 -22.95 -6.63
CA HIS A 81 -14.56 -24.01 -6.92
C HIS A 81 -13.13 -23.46 -7.09
N PRO A 82 -12.54 -22.81 -6.06
CA PRO A 82 -11.25 -22.14 -6.19
C PRO A 82 -10.08 -23.08 -6.55
N LEU A 83 -10.13 -24.33 -6.10
CA LEU A 83 -9.10 -25.36 -6.36
C LEU A 83 -9.20 -25.98 -7.76
N GLU A 84 -10.28 -25.72 -8.50
CA GLU A 84 -10.54 -26.22 -9.85
C GLU A 84 -10.65 -25.09 -10.88
N THR A 85 -10.37 -23.85 -10.46
CA THR A 85 -10.50 -22.68 -11.33
C THR A 85 -9.15 -22.01 -11.52
N GLU A 86 -8.79 -21.83 -12.77
CA GLU A 86 -7.57 -21.17 -13.21
C GLU A 86 -7.53 -19.70 -12.78
N GLY A 87 -6.36 -19.08 -12.95
CA GLY A 87 -6.30 -17.61 -13.02
C GLY A 87 -7.16 -17.09 -14.18
N TRP A 88 -7.56 -15.82 -14.12
CA TRP A 88 -8.48 -15.23 -15.10
C TRP A 88 -7.97 -15.36 -16.54
N SER A 89 -6.68 -15.17 -16.80
CA SER A 89 -6.14 -15.27 -18.16
C SER A 89 -6.17 -16.70 -18.67
N GLY A 90 -5.86 -17.69 -17.82
CA GLY A 90 -6.01 -19.10 -18.18
C GLY A 90 -7.46 -19.50 -18.45
N PHE A 91 -8.40 -18.95 -17.66
CA PHE A 91 -9.83 -19.17 -17.90
C PHE A 91 -10.31 -18.53 -19.21
N GLN A 92 -9.82 -17.34 -19.57
CA GLN A 92 -10.15 -16.68 -20.83
C GLN A 92 -9.60 -17.44 -22.04
N GLU A 93 -8.39 -17.99 -21.94
CA GLU A 93 -7.83 -18.86 -22.98
C GLU A 93 -8.70 -20.12 -23.19
N GLU A 94 -9.15 -20.74 -22.10
CA GLU A 94 -10.08 -21.87 -22.14
C GLU A 94 -11.42 -21.48 -22.77
N TYR A 95 -12.00 -20.34 -22.36
CA TYR A 95 -13.26 -19.81 -22.91
C TYR A 95 -13.18 -19.59 -24.43
N HIS A 96 -12.01 -19.17 -24.91
CA HIS A 96 -11.77 -18.86 -26.32
C HIS A 96 -11.06 -19.97 -27.10
N ARG A 97 -10.90 -21.18 -26.53
CA ARG A 97 -10.13 -22.28 -27.14
C ARG A 97 -10.56 -22.64 -28.56
N SER A 98 -11.84 -22.49 -28.89
CA SER A 98 -12.38 -22.78 -30.23
C SER A 98 -12.31 -21.59 -31.20
N SER A 99 -11.70 -20.47 -30.81
CA SER A 99 -11.59 -19.27 -31.64
C SER A 99 -10.39 -19.39 -32.58
N ASP A 100 -10.57 -19.07 -33.86
CA ASP A 100 -9.47 -19.02 -34.82
C ASP A 100 -8.50 -17.86 -34.51
N TYR A 101 -7.20 -18.10 -34.65
CA TYR A 101 -6.17 -17.07 -34.50
C TYR A 101 -4.98 -17.28 -35.44
N ASP A 102 -4.32 -16.17 -35.80
CA ASP A 102 -3.07 -16.16 -36.54
C ASP A 102 -1.89 -15.83 -35.62
N THR A 103 -0.76 -16.52 -35.79
CA THR A 103 0.47 -16.21 -35.04
C THR A 103 1.23 -15.05 -35.69
N SER A 104 1.90 -14.21 -34.89
CA SER A 104 2.76 -13.14 -35.38
C SER A 104 4.23 -13.54 -35.37
N ARG A 105 4.99 -13.10 -36.38
CA ARG A 105 6.45 -13.16 -36.38
C ARG A 105 7.04 -11.83 -35.88
N ILE A 106 7.95 -11.89 -34.90
CA ILE A 106 8.61 -10.71 -34.33
C ILE A 106 9.98 -10.53 -34.98
N ILE A 107 10.23 -9.34 -35.55
CA ILE A 107 11.46 -9.03 -36.28
C ILE A 107 12.12 -7.79 -35.66
N PRO A 108 13.29 -7.91 -35.01
CA PRO A 108 14.06 -6.77 -34.55
C PRO A 108 14.41 -5.80 -35.69
N LEU A 109 14.33 -4.49 -35.40
CA LEU A 109 14.67 -3.42 -36.34
C LEU A 109 16.06 -2.82 -36.03
N PRO A 110 16.75 -2.26 -37.04
CA PRO A 110 18.02 -1.54 -36.83
C PRO A 110 17.89 -0.40 -35.82
N PHE A 111 18.98 -0.08 -35.11
CA PHE A 111 18.98 0.97 -34.10
C PHE A 111 19.25 2.35 -34.69
N VAL A 112 18.63 3.39 -34.16
CA VAL A 112 19.10 4.77 -34.36
C VAL A 112 20.08 5.11 -33.24
N ASN A 113 21.35 5.40 -33.55
CA ASN A 113 22.35 5.75 -32.54
C ASN A 113 22.23 7.22 -32.10
N ASN A 114 21.12 7.54 -31.43
CA ASN A 114 20.80 8.87 -30.90
C ASN A 114 19.78 8.74 -29.75
N PRO A 115 19.68 9.70 -28.80
CA PRO A 115 18.73 9.63 -27.70
C PRO A 115 17.28 9.44 -28.19
N PRO A 116 16.50 8.49 -27.62
CA PRO A 116 15.12 8.22 -28.05
C PRO A 116 14.20 9.43 -27.98
N SER A 117 14.45 10.34 -27.02
CA SER A 117 13.64 11.54 -26.83
C SER A 117 13.90 12.65 -27.84
N ASP A 118 14.91 12.55 -28.69
CA ASP A 118 15.22 13.58 -29.70
C ASP A 118 14.24 13.49 -30.88
N TYR A 119 13.74 14.64 -31.37
CA TYR A 119 12.81 14.68 -32.51
C TYR A 119 13.41 14.09 -33.79
N ASN A 120 14.70 14.29 -34.04
CA ASN A 120 15.41 13.73 -35.18
C ASN A 120 15.42 12.19 -35.10
N THR A 121 15.60 11.63 -33.91
CA THR A 121 15.55 10.17 -33.69
C THR A 121 14.17 9.62 -34.07
N ILE A 122 13.11 10.23 -33.54
CA ILE A 122 11.73 9.78 -33.78
C ILE A 122 11.37 9.94 -35.26
N PHE A 123 11.73 11.07 -35.87
CA PHE A 123 11.53 11.32 -37.30
C PHE A 123 12.22 10.28 -38.18
N THR A 124 13.47 9.93 -37.86
CA THR A 124 14.22 8.86 -38.55
C THR A 124 13.48 7.53 -38.49
N VAL A 125 13.00 7.14 -37.30
CA VAL A 125 12.24 5.89 -37.11
C VAL A 125 10.93 5.90 -37.90
N LEU A 126 10.22 7.04 -37.92
CA LEU A 126 8.98 7.19 -38.69
C LEU A 126 9.23 7.02 -40.20
N ILE A 127 10.27 7.65 -40.75
CA ILE A 127 10.64 7.51 -42.17
C ILE A 127 10.93 6.05 -42.51
N GLU A 128 11.77 5.39 -41.71
CA GLU A 128 12.15 3.99 -41.95
C GLU A 128 10.91 3.07 -41.92
N ALA A 129 10.00 3.29 -40.95
CA ALA A 129 8.77 2.52 -40.84
C ALA A 129 7.85 2.71 -42.08
N ALA A 130 7.65 3.96 -42.53
CA ALA A 130 6.85 4.24 -43.72
C ALA A 130 7.45 3.62 -44.99
N GLN A 131 8.77 3.69 -45.16
CA GLN A 131 9.47 3.10 -46.30
C GLN A 131 9.36 1.57 -46.30
N LYS A 132 9.55 0.92 -45.14
CA LYS A 132 9.41 -0.54 -45.00
C LYS A 132 7.99 -1.03 -45.28
N CYS A 133 6.96 -0.30 -44.85
CA CYS A 133 5.56 -0.62 -45.15
C CYS A 133 5.27 -0.45 -46.64
N LYS A 134 5.70 0.67 -47.23
CA LYS A 134 5.56 0.93 -48.67
C LYS A 134 6.23 -0.14 -49.53
N ALA A 135 7.43 -0.58 -49.16
CA ALA A 135 8.16 -1.64 -49.86
C ALA A 135 7.44 -3.00 -49.83
N ARG A 136 6.53 -3.21 -48.88
CA ARG A 136 5.70 -4.42 -48.74
C ARG A 136 4.29 -4.25 -49.32
N GLY A 137 4.04 -3.16 -50.04
CA GLY A 137 2.71 -2.85 -50.59
C GLY A 137 1.65 -2.52 -49.53
N GLN A 138 2.06 -2.20 -48.29
CA GLN A 138 1.12 -1.78 -47.26
C GLN A 138 0.77 -0.30 -47.44
N GLU A 139 -0.52 -0.02 -47.55
CA GLU A 139 -1.03 1.36 -47.68
C GLU A 139 -0.91 2.16 -46.38
N ARG A 140 -0.88 1.47 -45.24
CA ARG A 140 -0.84 2.07 -43.90
C ARG A 140 0.26 1.45 -43.04
N CYS A 141 0.92 2.28 -42.26
CA CYS A 141 1.92 1.89 -41.29
C CYS A 141 1.39 2.17 -39.88
N PHE A 142 1.39 1.18 -38.99
CA PHE A 142 1.05 1.38 -37.58
C PHE A 142 2.33 1.32 -36.75
N ILE A 143 2.54 2.35 -35.92
CA ILE A 143 3.71 2.42 -35.04
C ILE A 143 3.26 2.76 -33.62
N THR A 144 3.73 1.98 -32.65
CA THR A 144 3.38 2.18 -31.24
C THR A 144 4.55 2.80 -30.50
N PHE A 145 4.26 3.79 -29.66
CA PHE A 145 5.23 4.42 -28.77
C PHE A 145 4.68 4.53 -27.35
N ASP A 146 5.57 4.53 -26.36
CA ASP A 146 5.23 4.95 -24.99
C ASP A 146 4.80 6.42 -24.98
N GLN A 147 4.20 6.87 -23.87
CA GLN A 147 3.50 8.16 -23.82
C GLN A 147 4.38 9.37 -24.22
N PRO A 148 5.63 9.53 -23.75
CA PRO A 148 6.46 10.68 -24.10
C PRO A 148 6.83 10.71 -25.60
N LEU A 149 7.15 9.55 -26.18
CA LEU A 149 7.53 9.44 -27.58
C LEU A 149 6.30 9.52 -28.50
N TYR A 150 5.15 9.00 -28.07
CA TYR A 150 3.86 9.10 -28.75
C TYR A 150 3.50 10.56 -29.06
N LEU A 151 3.60 11.45 -28.05
CA LEU A 151 3.26 12.86 -28.26
C LEU A 151 4.17 13.53 -29.29
N LYS A 152 5.47 13.26 -29.25
CA LYS A 152 6.44 13.81 -30.20
C LYS A 152 6.24 13.25 -31.61
N ALA A 153 6.01 11.94 -31.74
CA ALA A 153 5.68 11.31 -33.01
C ALA A 153 4.40 11.90 -33.60
N ARG A 154 3.35 12.05 -32.78
CA ARG A 154 2.08 12.64 -33.23
C ARG A 154 2.23 14.10 -33.64
N GLU A 155 3.09 14.84 -32.95
CA GLU A 155 3.45 16.22 -33.32
C GLU A 155 4.17 16.27 -34.67
N ILE A 156 5.16 15.41 -34.90
CA ILE A 156 5.86 15.30 -36.19
C ILE A 156 4.84 15.05 -37.30
N ILE A 157 3.95 14.07 -37.14
CA ILE A 157 2.90 13.77 -38.13
C ILE A 157 1.97 14.98 -38.34
N SER A 158 1.66 15.76 -37.29
CA SER A 158 0.82 16.96 -37.42
C SER A 158 1.49 18.11 -38.19
N CYS A 159 2.82 18.10 -38.33
CA CYS A 159 3.57 19.09 -39.09
C CYS A 159 3.74 18.71 -40.58
N VAL A 160 3.35 17.50 -41.00
CA VAL A 160 3.52 17.03 -42.39
C VAL A 160 2.62 17.82 -43.34
N ASN A 161 3.20 18.31 -44.43
CA ASN A 161 2.45 19.01 -45.47
C ASN A 161 1.68 18.00 -46.34
N THR A 162 0.34 18.07 -46.34
CA THR A 162 -0.53 17.19 -47.12
C THR A 162 -0.35 17.30 -48.63
N ALA A 163 0.17 18.43 -49.13
CA ALA A 163 0.48 18.62 -50.55
C ALA A 163 1.89 18.11 -50.93
N ASN A 164 2.78 17.86 -49.96
CA ASN A 164 4.16 17.45 -50.20
C ASN A 164 4.68 16.57 -49.06
N ASP A 165 4.43 15.26 -49.17
CA ASP A 165 4.86 14.23 -48.21
C ASP A 165 5.90 13.28 -48.86
N PRO A 166 7.16 13.71 -49.02
CA PRO A 166 8.18 12.94 -49.73
C PRO A 166 8.54 11.62 -49.03
N HIS A 167 8.26 11.53 -47.72
CA HIS A 167 8.57 10.37 -46.90
C HIS A 167 7.35 9.47 -46.64
N ASN A 168 6.18 9.80 -47.20
CA ASN A 168 4.93 9.05 -47.01
C ASN A 168 4.51 8.93 -45.53
N LEU A 169 4.79 9.94 -44.71
CA LEU A 169 4.49 9.96 -43.28
C LEU A 169 2.98 10.01 -42.98
N LEU A 170 2.14 10.49 -43.89
CA LEU A 170 0.68 10.48 -43.74
C LEU A 170 0.08 9.07 -43.82
N SER A 171 0.84 8.09 -44.32
CA SER A 171 0.49 6.67 -44.22
C SER A 171 0.62 6.15 -42.78
N ILE A 172 1.36 6.84 -41.92
CA ILE A 172 1.65 6.41 -40.55
C ILE A 172 0.49 6.72 -39.61
N THR A 173 0.23 5.76 -38.74
CA THR A 173 -0.72 5.82 -37.65
C THR A 173 0.03 5.58 -36.36
N VAL A 174 0.17 6.64 -35.57
CA VAL A 174 0.85 6.57 -34.29
C VAL A 174 -0.14 6.05 -33.24
N ARG A 175 0.19 4.95 -32.57
CA ARG A 175 -0.56 4.38 -31.45
C ARG A 175 0.13 4.69 -30.13
N LEU A 176 -0.69 5.00 -29.12
CA LEU A 176 -0.24 5.09 -27.74
C LEU A 176 -0.06 3.67 -27.18
N GLY A 177 1.08 3.42 -26.52
CA GLY A 177 1.42 2.13 -25.92
C GLY A 177 0.36 1.67 -24.92
N GLY A 178 -0.32 0.57 -25.26
CA GLY A 178 -1.44 0.06 -24.48
C GLY A 178 -1.00 -0.56 -23.16
N PHE A 179 0.14 -1.25 -23.14
CA PHE A 179 0.68 -1.83 -21.92
C PHE A 179 1.07 -0.76 -20.90
N HIS A 180 1.80 0.27 -21.33
CA HIS A 180 2.17 1.38 -20.45
C HIS A 180 0.96 2.23 -20.02
N MET A 181 -0.04 2.37 -20.89
CA MET A 181 -1.32 3.00 -20.53
C MET A 181 -2.03 2.20 -19.42
N LEU A 182 -2.06 0.87 -19.52
CA LEU A 182 -2.64 -0.01 -18.51
C LEU A 182 -1.87 0.05 -17.18
N MET A 183 -0.54 0.07 -17.22
CA MET A 183 0.30 0.30 -16.01
C MET A 183 -0.01 1.65 -15.36
N SER A 184 -0.13 2.72 -16.14
CA SER A 184 -0.53 4.03 -15.61
C SER A 184 -1.95 3.99 -15.02
N PHE A 185 -2.85 3.17 -15.56
CA PHE A 185 -4.21 3.02 -15.05
C PHE A 185 -4.22 2.25 -13.73
N LEU A 186 -3.39 1.21 -13.58
CA LEU A 186 -3.13 0.55 -12.30
C LEU A 186 -2.62 1.53 -11.24
N GLY A 187 -1.67 2.41 -11.59
CA GLY A 187 -1.23 3.50 -10.70
C GLY A 187 -2.36 4.46 -10.32
N SER A 188 -3.32 4.70 -11.23
CA SER A 188 -4.51 5.51 -10.96
C SER A 188 -5.45 4.83 -9.94
N VAL A 189 -5.61 3.50 -10.04
CA VAL A 189 -6.34 2.69 -9.05
C VAL A 189 -5.71 2.82 -7.67
N GLY A 190 -4.39 2.59 -7.58
CA GLY A 190 -3.65 2.70 -6.32
C GLY A 190 -3.73 4.10 -5.70
N PHE A 191 -3.65 5.15 -6.53
CA PHE A 191 -3.80 6.53 -6.07
C PHE A 191 -5.20 6.79 -5.48
N ILE A 192 -6.26 6.43 -6.21
CA ILE A 192 -7.65 6.67 -5.77
C ILE A 192 -7.96 5.91 -4.49
N MET A 193 -7.45 4.68 -4.37
CA MET A 193 -7.68 3.79 -3.23
C MET A 193 -6.70 4.02 -2.07
N LYS A 194 -5.81 5.01 -2.16
CA LYS A 194 -4.77 5.21 -1.14
C LYS A 194 -5.37 5.53 0.23
N GLY A 195 -5.04 4.73 1.24
CA GLY A 195 -5.55 4.85 2.60
C GLY A 195 -6.96 4.26 2.81
N SER A 196 -7.53 3.57 1.83
CA SER A 196 -8.85 2.90 1.96
C SER A 196 -8.81 1.57 2.70
N GLY A 197 -7.63 0.95 2.87
CA GLY A 197 -7.46 -0.45 3.26
C GLY A 197 -6.90 -1.32 2.13
N LEU A 198 -6.84 -0.83 0.88
CA LEU A 198 -6.36 -1.63 -0.26
C LEU A 198 -4.88 -2.05 -0.12
N LYS A 199 -4.00 -1.20 0.42
CA LYS A 199 -2.59 -1.55 0.63
C LYS A 199 -2.49 -2.74 1.58
N GLU A 200 -3.30 -2.72 2.63
CA GLU A 200 -3.30 -3.73 3.66
C GLU A 200 -3.86 -5.06 3.15
N VAL A 201 -4.90 -5.05 2.31
CA VAL A 201 -5.35 -6.25 1.58
C VAL A 201 -4.23 -6.79 0.68
N PHE A 202 -3.54 -5.93 -0.06
CA PHE A 202 -2.41 -6.34 -0.90
C PHE A 202 -1.24 -6.92 -0.08
N SER A 203 -1.00 -6.38 1.12
CA SER A 203 0.02 -6.89 2.04
C SER A 203 -0.32 -8.26 2.66
N VAL A 204 -1.55 -8.74 2.50
CA VAL A 204 -1.91 -10.14 2.80
C VAL A 204 -1.38 -11.10 1.72
N LEU A 205 -1.29 -10.62 0.48
CA LEU A 205 -0.84 -11.38 -0.68
C LEU A 205 0.68 -11.32 -0.87
N TYR A 206 1.28 -10.16 -0.59
CA TYR A 206 2.67 -9.86 -0.89
C TYR A 206 3.35 -9.15 0.28
N ALA A 207 4.69 -9.21 0.34
CA ALA A 207 5.45 -8.36 1.25
C ALA A 207 5.17 -6.87 1.00
N GLU A 208 5.27 -6.04 2.05
CA GLU A 208 4.81 -4.64 2.02
C GLU A 208 5.41 -3.81 0.87
N LYS A 209 6.73 -3.89 0.64
CA LYS A 209 7.39 -3.19 -0.47
C LYS A 209 6.91 -3.67 -1.85
N SER A 210 6.57 -4.95 -1.97
CA SER A 210 6.06 -5.53 -3.21
C SER A 210 4.61 -5.10 -3.46
N ALA A 211 3.80 -5.01 -2.40
CA ALA A 211 2.45 -4.45 -2.45
C ALA A 211 2.47 -2.98 -2.90
N GLU A 212 3.39 -2.17 -2.39
CA GLU A 212 3.55 -0.76 -2.81
C GLU A 212 3.87 -0.65 -4.30
N LYS A 213 4.89 -1.37 -4.78
CA LYS A 213 5.27 -1.37 -6.21
C LYS A 213 4.14 -1.86 -7.11
N ALA A 214 3.34 -2.83 -6.66
CA ALA A 214 2.17 -3.32 -7.40
C ALA A 214 1.09 -2.23 -7.52
N LEU A 215 0.78 -1.54 -6.41
CA LEU A 215 -0.23 -0.46 -6.37
C LEU A 215 0.20 0.80 -7.12
N GLU A 216 1.49 1.04 -7.27
CA GLU A 216 2.03 2.10 -8.12
C GLU A 216 1.99 1.74 -9.62
N GLY A 217 1.67 0.48 -9.96
CA GLY A 217 1.62 -0.01 -11.34
C GLY A 217 2.99 -0.44 -11.89
N HIS A 218 4.05 -0.44 -11.07
CA HIS A 218 5.41 -0.80 -11.47
C HIS A 218 5.68 -2.32 -11.45
N ALA A 219 4.86 -3.10 -10.74
CA ALA A 219 4.94 -4.57 -10.72
C ALA A 219 3.71 -5.20 -11.40
N TYR A 220 3.65 -5.09 -12.73
CA TYR A 220 2.47 -5.45 -13.54
C TYR A 220 1.85 -6.82 -13.20
N SER A 221 2.62 -7.92 -13.27
CA SER A 221 2.08 -9.27 -13.04
C SER A 221 1.50 -9.45 -11.63
N ARG A 222 2.19 -8.93 -10.61
CA ARG A 222 1.71 -8.95 -9.22
C ARG A 222 0.46 -8.07 -9.04
N ALA A 223 0.43 -6.91 -9.68
CA ALA A 223 -0.69 -5.98 -9.64
C ALA A 223 -1.95 -6.61 -10.25
N ILE A 224 -1.86 -7.15 -11.47
CA ILE A 224 -2.99 -7.84 -12.13
C ILE A 224 -3.50 -8.97 -11.25
N ARG A 225 -2.63 -9.92 -10.85
CA ARG A 225 -3.04 -11.04 -10.00
C ARG A 225 -3.70 -10.59 -8.71
N GLY A 226 -3.08 -9.64 -8.00
CA GLY A 226 -3.60 -9.14 -6.72
C GLY A 226 -4.96 -8.46 -6.87
N HIS A 227 -5.12 -7.58 -7.85
CA HIS A 227 -6.39 -6.90 -8.09
C HIS A 227 -7.51 -7.86 -8.49
N LEU A 228 -7.21 -8.89 -9.30
CA LEU A 228 -8.20 -9.88 -9.73
C LEU A 228 -8.66 -10.79 -8.58
N LEU A 229 -7.76 -11.24 -7.70
CA LEU A 229 -8.13 -12.00 -6.49
C LEU A 229 -8.98 -11.16 -5.54
N ILE A 230 -8.65 -9.88 -5.38
CA ILE A 230 -9.43 -8.94 -4.56
C ILE A 230 -10.81 -8.71 -5.19
N GLN A 231 -10.90 -8.53 -6.50
CA GLN A 231 -12.19 -8.40 -7.19
C GLN A 231 -13.05 -9.65 -7.04
N ALA A 232 -12.47 -10.85 -7.16
CA ALA A 232 -13.15 -12.12 -6.93
C ALA A 232 -13.66 -12.25 -5.48
N SER A 233 -12.87 -11.81 -4.50
CA SER A 233 -13.30 -11.82 -3.09
C SER A 233 -14.43 -10.83 -2.82
N ILE A 234 -14.40 -9.65 -3.46
CA ILE A 234 -15.50 -8.68 -3.41
C ILE A 234 -16.75 -9.26 -4.07
N SER A 235 -16.63 -9.94 -5.21
CA SER A 235 -17.78 -10.59 -5.86
C SER A 235 -18.36 -11.70 -5.00
N ALA A 236 -17.55 -12.45 -4.24
CA ALA A 236 -18.04 -13.43 -3.27
C ALA A 236 -18.96 -12.77 -2.24
N THR A 237 -18.52 -11.65 -1.67
CA THR A 237 -19.32 -10.87 -0.69
C THR A 237 -20.64 -10.36 -1.30
N ILE A 238 -20.66 -10.08 -2.60
CA ILE A 238 -21.87 -9.66 -3.33
C ILE A 238 -22.79 -10.85 -3.59
N PHE A 239 -22.24 -11.99 -4.04
CA PHE A 239 -23.01 -13.22 -4.26
C PHE A 239 -23.66 -13.72 -2.96
N GLU A 240 -22.97 -13.65 -1.82
CA GLU A 240 -23.54 -14.00 -0.51
C GLU A 240 -24.77 -13.14 -0.13
N LYS A 241 -24.78 -11.87 -0.56
CA LYS A 241 -25.89 -10.94 -0.32
C LYS A 241 -26.96 -10.98 -1.39
N MET A 242 -26.70 -11.69 -2.49
CA MET A 242 -27.63 -11.86 -3.60
C MET A 242 -28.39 -13.18 -3.41
N SER A 243 -29.72 -13.13 -3.43
CA SER A 243 -30.53 -14.35 -3.40
C SER A 243 -30.58 -14.96 -4.80
N LEU A 244 -29.86 -16.05 -5.01
CA LEU A 244 -29.99 -16.94 -6.17
C LEU A 244 -31.01 -18.04 -5.87
N SER A 245 -31.85 -18.40 -6.84
CA SER A 245 -32.67 -19.62 -6.71
C SER A 245 -31.84 -20.87 -6.98
N GLU A 246 -32.28 -22.04 -6.48
CA GLU A 246 -31.63 -23.33 -6.76
C GLU A 246 -31.50 -23.58 -8.28
N GLU A 247 -32.47 -23.14 -9.07
CA GLU A 247 -32.42 -23.22 -10.54
C GLU A 247 -31.32 -22.32 -11.14
N GLU A 248 -31.12 -21.12 -10.60
CA GLU A 248 -30.10 -20.17 -11.06
C GLU A 248 -28.70 -20.65 -10.71
N GLU A 249 -28.49 -21.19 -9.50
CA GLU A 249 -27.23 -21.80 -9.09
C GLU A 249 -26.91 -23.03 -9.95
N THR A 250 -27.89 -23.91 -10.16
CA THR A 250 -27.73 -25.09 -11.03
C THR A 250 -27.38 -24.67 -12.46
N CYS A 251 -27.98 -23.60 -12.97
CA CYS A 251 -27.68 -23.06 -14.29
C CYS A 251 -26.24 -22.52 -14.37
N LEU A 252 -25.79 -21.77 -13.36
CA LEU A 252 -24.42 -21.26 -13.28
C LEU A 252 -23.41 -22.42 -13.23
N LEU A 253 -23.63 -23.41 -12.35
CA LEU A 253 -22.77 -24.58 -12.23
C LEU A 253 -22.70 -25.38 -13.52
N LYS A 254 -23.83 -25.59 -14.20
CA LYS A 254 -23.85 -26.25 -15.51
C LYS A 254 -23.04 -25.47 -16.54
N TYR A 255 -23.25 -24.15 -16.62
CA TYR A 255 -22.54 -23.29 -17.56
C TYR A 255 -21.02 -23.29 -17.32
N THR A 256 -20.56 -23.31 -16.05
CA THR A 256 -19.12 -23.38 -15.74
C THR A 256 -18.44 -24.67 -16.20
N LYS A 257 -19.17 -25.78 -16.31
CA LYS A 257 -18.64 -27.08 -16.78
C LYS A 257 -18.63 -27.21 -18.29
N GLU A 258 -19.53 -26.50 -18.97
CA GLU A 258 -19.73 -26.61 -20.41
C GLU A 258 -19.10 -25.43 -21.19
N ILE A 259 -18.30 -24.61 -20.52
CA ILE A 259 -17.78 -23.35 -21.07
C ILE A 259 -16.85 -23.49 -22.28
N GLN A 260 -16.35 -24.71 -22.52
CA GLN A 260 -15.50 -25.05 -23.67
C GLN A 260 -16.32 -25.39 -24.92
N LYS A 261 -17.65 -25.56 -24.79
CA LYS A 261 -18.52 -25.91 -25.91
C LYS A 261 -18.80 -24.67 -26.78
N PRO A 262 -18.99 -24.83 -28.10
CA PRO A 262 -19.36 -23.73 -28.98
C PRO A 262 -20.59 -22.96 -28.48
N GLU A 263 -20.61 -21.65 -28.67
CA GLU A 263 -21.68 -20.74 -28.18
C GLU A 263 -23.09 -21.19 -28.65
N GLU A 264 -23.18 -21.82 -29.82
CA GLU A 264 -24.40 -22.38 -30.38
C GLU A 264 -25.02 -23.51 -29.53
N GLU A 265 -24.20 -24.28 -28.80
CA GLU A 265 -24.64 -25.36 -27.91
C GLU A 265 -25.02 -24.86 -26.50
N LEU A 266 -24.58 -23.66 -26.12
CA LEU A 266 -24.82 -23.04 -24.80
C LEU A 266 -26.06 -22.12 -24.77
N LYS A 267 -26.73 -21.95 -25.90
CA LYS A 267 -27.81 -20.97 -26.12
C LYS A 267 -28.95 -21.03 -25.10
N PHE A 268 -29.35 -22.24 -24.66
CA PHE A 268 -30.43 -22.44 -23.69
C PHE A 268 -30.10 -21.87 -22.28
N CYS A 269 -28.82 -21.86 -21.89
CA CYS A 269 -28.39 -21.31 -20.61
C CYS A 269 -28.04 -19.82 -20.71
N GLN A 270 -27.75 -19.30 -21.90
CA GLN A 270 -27.24 -17.94 -22.09
C GLN A 270 -28.23 -16.84 -21.66
N ASP A 271 -29.52 -16.98 -21.99
CA ASP A 271 -30.57 -16.03 -21.56
C ASP A 271 -30.70 -15.98 -20.03
N LYS A 272 -30.59 -17.14 -19.36
CA LYS A 272 -30.60 -17.22 -17.90
C LYS A 272 -29.35 -16.59 -17.28
N ILE A 273 -28.16 -16.85 -17.85
CA ILE A 273 -26.90 -16.22 -17.39
C ILE A 273 -26.98 -14.70 -17.53
N VAL A 274 -27.53 -14.18 -18.62
CA VAL A 274 -27.74 -12.73 -18.82
C VAL A 274 -28.67 -12.17 -17.75
N ALA A 275 -29.78 -12.86 -17.44
CA ALA A 275 -30.70 -12.44 -16.37
C ALA A 275 -30.04 -12.43 -14.98
N ILE A 276 -29.25 -13.46 -14.65
CA ILE A 276 -28.55 -13.53 -13.35
C ILE A 276 -27.47 -12.45 -13.26
N LYS A 277 -26.72 -12.22 -14.35
CA LYS A 277 -25.73 -11.14 -14.43
C LYS A 277 -26.39 -9.78 -14.20
N GLN A 278 -27.58 -9.56 -14.78
CA GLN A 278 -28.33 -8.32 -14.57
C GLN A 278 -28.70 -8.12 -13.09
N LYS A 279 -29.15 -9.19 -12.41
CA LYS A 279 -29.39 -9.15 -10.96
C LYS A 279 -28.13 -8.77 -10.17
N PHE A 280 -26.97 -9.30 -10.56
CA PHE A 280 -25.69 -8.97 -9.94
C PHE A 280 -25.34 -7.49 -10.11
N ILE A 281 -25.52 -6.94 -11.30
CA ILE A 281 -25.30 -5.51 -11.60
C ILE A 281 -26.27 -4.61 -10.82
N GLU A 282 -27.54 -4.99 -10.72
CA GLU A 282 -28.51 -4.28 -9.90
C GLU A 282 -28.11 -4.27 -8.42
N HIS A 283 -27.54 -5.37 -7.92
CA HIS A 283 -27.07 -5.46 -6.54
C HIS A 283 -25.81 -4.58 -6.31
N LEU A 284 -24.88 -4.54 -7.26
CA LEU A 284 -23.74 -3.60 -7.24
C LEU A 284 -24.23 -2.14 -7.11
N ASN A 285 -25.24 -1.76 -7.90
CA ASN A 285 -25.82 -0.43 -7.85
C ASN A 285 -26.50 -0.15 -6.50
N LYS A 286 -27.23 -1.12 -5.93
CA LYS A 286 -27.81 -0.98 -4.58
C LYS A 286 -26.74 -0.78 -3.50
N ILE A 287 -25.63 -1.51 -3.57
CA ILE A 287 -24.51 -1.35 -2.63
C ILE A 287 -23.87 0.04 -2.76
N LYS A 288 -23.69 0.53 -3.99
CA LYS A 288 -23.12 1.85 -4.26
C LYS A 288 -23.86 2.98 -3.51
N GLU A 289 -25.17 2.87 -3.38
CA GLU A 289 -26.03 3.85 -2.70
C GLU A 289 -26.01 3.76 -1.16
N LYS A 290 -25.36 2.74 -0.57
CA LYS A 290 -25.30 2.56 0.90
C LYS A 290 -24.35 3.52 1.63
N GLY A 291 -23.59 4.33 0.89
CA GLY A 291 -22.72 5.36 1.46
C GLY A 291 -21.39 5.53 0.73
N PRO A 292 -20.59 6.56 1.09
CA PRO A 292 -19.38 6.94 0.36
C PRO A 292 -18.30 5.84 0.33
N THR A 293 -18.17 5.06 1.41
CA THR A 293 -17.20 3.95 1.48
C THR A 293 -17.60 2.82 0.53
N CYS A 294 -18.87 2.44 0.53
CA CYS A 294 -19.41 1.46 -0.42
C CYS A 294 -19.20 1.93 -1.87
N LYS A 295 -19.51 3.20 -2.15
CA LYS A 295 -19.30 3.82 -3.46
C LYS A 295 -17.84 3.74 -3.92
N LEU A 296 -16.88 3.97 -3.04
CA LEU A 296 -15.45 3.86 -3.36
C LEU A 296 -15.04 2.43 -3.77
N TRP A 297 -15.49 1.41 -3.03
CA TRP A 297 -15.16 0.00 -3.32
C TRP A 297 -15.88 -0.54 -4.57
N ILE A 298 -17.10 -0.08 -4.85
CA ILE A 298 -17.78 -0.37 -6.12
C ILE A 298 -17.08 0.34 -7.29
N GLN A 299 -16.63 1.58 -7.12
CA GLN A 299 -15.83 2.27 -8.12
C GLN A 299 -14.51 1.51 -8.39
N TYR A 300 -13.83 1.02 -7.35
CA TYR A 300 -12.67 0.13 -7.50
C TYR A 300 -13.01 -1.12 -8.33
N PHE A 301 -14.12 -1.79 -8.01
CA PHE A 301 -14.59 -2.96 -8.76
C PHE A 301 -14.77 -2.63 -10.26
N THR A 302 -15.38 -1.48 -10.58
CA THR A 302 -15.53 -1.00 -11.95
C THR A 302 -14.20 -0.72 -12.63
N MET A 303 -13.22 -0.13 -11.93
CA MET A 303 -11.89 0.10 -12.48
C MET A 303 -11.17 -1.21 -12.82
N ILE A 304 -11.29 -2.25 -11.97
CA ILE A 304 -10.72 -3.56 -12.28
C ILE A 304 -11.45 -4.23 -13.46
N ASN A 305 -12.76 -4.01 -13.61
CA ASN A 305 -13.49 -4.44 -14.81
C ASN A 305 -12.93 -3.79 -16.09
N ILE A 306 -12.64 -2.48 -16.07
CA ILE A 306 -12.02 -1.77 -17.20
C ILE A 306 -10.66 -2.40 -17.55
N ILE A 307 -9.85 -2.77 -16.54
CA ILE A 307 -8.55 -3.44 -16.76
C ILE A 307 -8.74 -4.77 -17.50
N LYS A 308 -9.63 -5.64 -17.02
CA LYS A 308 -9.90 -6.94 -17.66
C LYS A 308 -10.40 -6.78 -19.09
N ARG A 309 -11.41 -5.93 -19.30
CA ARG A 309 -12.01 -5.68 -20.61
C ARG A 309 -11.01 -5.07 -21.59
N PHE A 310 -10.06 -4.25 -21.11
CA PHE A 310 -8.99 -3.71 -21.94
C PHE A 310 -7.97 -4.78 -22.34
N ILE A 311 -7.57 -5.66 -21.41
CA ILE A 311 -6.72 -6.81 -21.72
C ILE A 311 -7.43 -7.74 -22.71
N GLU A 312 -8.72 -8.02 -22.50
CA GLU A 312 -9.55 -8.84 -23.38
C GLU A 312 -9.65 -8.22 -24.78
N ALA A 313 -9.93 -6.91 -24.88
CA ALA A 313 -9.95 -6.20 -26.16
C ALA A 313 -8.65 -6.36 -26.93
N GLU A 314 -7.53 -6.25 -26.21
CA GLU A 314 -6.18 -6.37 -26.75
C GLU A 314 -5.68 -7.82 -26.83
N ARG A 315 -6.50 -8.81 -26.43
CA ARG A 315 -6.30 -10.25 -26.64
C ARG A 315 -7.24 -10.87 -27.69
N LEU A 316 -8.34 -10.20 -28.04
CA LEU A 316 -9.33 -10.66 -29.03
C LEU A 316 -9.41 -9.81 -30.31
N GLY A 317 -8.79 -8.63 -30.32
CA GLY A 317 -8.82 -7.74 -31.48
C GLY A 317 -10.08 -6.95 -31.61
N ASN A 318 -10.76 -6.80 -30.48
CA ASN A 318 -11.98 -6.04 -30.41
C ASN A 318 -11.65 -4.54 -30.32
N TRP A 319 -11.48 -3.92 -31.49
CA TRP A 319 -11.16 -2.49 -31.62
C TRP A 319 -12.21 -1.57 -30.97
N ASN A 320 -13.49 -1.90 -31.11
CA ASN A 320 -14.55 -1.09 -30.52
C ASN A 320 -14.47 -1.14 -28.98
N LEU A 321 -14.26 -2.32 -28.42
CA LEU A 321 -14.08 -2.50 -26.99
C LEU A 321 -12.81 -1.80 -26.49
N HIS A 322 -11.73 -1.85 -27.25
CA HIS A 322 -10.48 -1.12 -26.94
C HIS A 322 -10.75 0.37 -26.77
N LEU A 323 -11.39 1.01 -27.76
CA LEU A 323 -11.72 2.43 -27.70
C LEU A 323 -12.70 2.76 -26.57
N GLN A 324 -13.67 1.87 -26.31
CA GLN A 324 -14.58 2.01 -25.17
C GLN A 324 -13.84 1.98 -23.83
N CYS A 325 -12.88 1.07 -23.66
CA CYS A 325 -12.05 0.99 -22.47
C CYS A 325 -11.17 2.25 -22.33
N VAL A 326 -10.52 2.72 -23.40
CA VAL A 326 -9.74 3.97 -23.36
C VAL A 326 -10.62 5.15 -22.93
N LYS A 327 -11.83 5.28 -23.48
CA LYS A 327 -12.81 6.30 -23.06
C LYS A 327 -13.12 6.19 -21.56
N ASN A 328 -13.36 4.99 -21.06
CA ASN A 328 -13.70 4.77 -19.65
C ASN A 328 -12.51 4.91 -18.68
N MET A 329 -11.26 4.82 -19.17
CA MET A 329 -10.08 5.16 -18.38
C MET A 329 -9.87 6.68 -18.23
N LEU A 330 -10.31 7.50 -19.19
CA LEU A 330 -10.05 8.95 -19.21
C LEU A 330 -10.47 9.68 -17.93
N PRO A 331 -11.70 9.49 -17.39
CA PRO A 331 -12.13 10.21 -16.19
C PRO A 331 -11.19 9.92 -15.01
N PHE A 332 -10.80 8.67 -14.83
CA PHE A 332 -9.87 8.28 -13.76
C PHE A 332 -8.46 8.82 -13.97
N PHE A 333 -7.95 8.88 -15.20
CA PHE A 333 -6.65 9.52 -15.46
C PHE A 333 -6.68 11.02 -15.09
N TYR A 334 -7.78 11.72 -15.41
CA TYR A 334 -7.95 13.12 -15.04
C TYR A 334 -8.04 13.30 -13.52
N SER A 335 -8.88 12.52 -12.84
CA SER A 335 -9.11 12.67 -11.40
C SER A 335 -7.96 12.18 -10.54
N SER A 336 -7.20 11.17 -10.97
CA SER A 336 -5.99 10.71 -10.26
C SER A 336 -4.75 11.58 -10.51
N GLY A 337 -4.80 12.48 -11.48
CA GLY A 337 -3.68 13.35 -11.85
C GLY A 337 -2.62 12.70 -12.75
N HIS A 338 -2.92 11.56 -13.37
CA HIS A 338 -2.12 10.97 -14.46
C HIS A 338 -2.32 11.76 -15.77
N HIS A 339 -2.05 13.07 -15.71
CA HIS A 339 -2.47 14.03 -16.73
C HIS A 339 -1.82 13.81 -18.10
N LEU A 340 -0.58 13.30 -18.13
CA LEU A 340 0.13 12.98 -19.36
C LEU A 340 -0.61 11.91 -20.18
N TYR A 341 -0.99 10.82 -19.51
CA TYR A 341 -1.84 9.79 -20.12
C TYR A 341 -3.24 10.34 -20.40
N ALA A 342 -3.86 11.11 -19.50
CA ALA A 342 -5.17 11.73 -19.76
C ALA A 342 -5.19 12.54 -21.07
N LYS A 343 -4.19 13.42 -21.28
CA LYS A 343 -4.05 14.21 -22.52
C LYS A 343 -3.78 13.32 -23.74
N SER A 344 -2.84 12.40 -23.61
CA SER A 344 -2.40 11.56 -24.73
C SER A 344 -3.51 10.62 -25.19
N SER A 345 -4.19 9.97 -24.24
CA SER A 345 -5.35 9.11 -24.47
C SER A 345 -6.53 9.89 -25.07
N THR A 346 -6.73 11.17 -24.71
CA THR A 346 -7.78 12.01 -25.31
C THR A 346 -7.54 12.22 -26.81
N ILE A 347 -6.32 12.62 -27.20
CA ILE A 347 -5.97 12.75 -28.63
C ILE A 347 -6.01 11.39 -29.31
N TYR A 348 -5.43 10.36 -28.68
CA TYR A 348 -5.39 9.02 -29.23
C TYR A 348 -6.79 8.51 -29.56
N LEU A 349 -7.74 8.61 -28.63
CA LEU A 349 -9.13 8.24 -28.83
C LEU A 349 -9.75 9.00 -30.02
N GLN A 350 -9.52 10.32 -30.09
CA GLN A 350 -10.00 11.15 -31.20
C GLN A 350 -9.43 10.75 -32.57
N ASP A 351 -8.13 10.46 -32.64
CA ASP A 351 -7.47 10.05 -33.89
C ASP A 351 -7.90 8.65 -34.33
N MET A 352 -8.15 7.77 -33.37
CA MET A 352 -8.56 6.39 -33.62
C MET A 352 -10.03 6.26 -34.01
N LEU A 353 -10.92 7.15 -33.51
CA LEU A 353 -12.35 7.15 -33.87
C LEU A 353 -12.61 7.54 -35.33
N LYS A 354 -11.76 8.41 -35.90
CA LYS A 354 -11.91 8.89 -37.28
C LYS A 354 -11.49 7.85 -38.33
N ARG A 355 -11.27 6.59 -37.95
CA ARG A 355 -10.64 5.56 -38.79
C ARG A 355 -11.52 4.32 -38.93
N SER A 356 -11.62 3.84 -40.15
CA SER A 356 -12.31 2.60 -40.55
C SER A 356 -11.41 1.36 -40.52
N ASP A 357 -10.10 1.55 -40.64
CA ASP A 357 -9.15 0.47 -40.92
C ASP A 357 -8.68 -0.17 -39.60
N LYS A 358 -9.03 -1.45 -39.40
CA LYS A 358 -8.71 -2.22 -38.20
C LYS A 358 -7.47 -3.07 -38.45
N VAL A 359 -6.42 -2.90 -37.66
CA VAL A 359 -5.25 -3.80 -37.61
C VAL A 359 -4.98 -4.13 -36.16
N TRP A 360 -4.73 -5.40 -35.85
CA TRP A 360 -4.58 -5.79 -34.46
C TRP A 360 -3.70 -7.04 -34.26
N SER A 361 -3.01 -7.08 -33.11
CA SER A 361 -2.16 -8.17 -32.62
C SER A 361 -2.63 -8.61 -31.24
N GLY A 362 -2.68 -9.92 -30.99
CA GLY A 362 -3.08 -10.57 -29.72
C GLY A 362 -2.37 -10.16 -28.45
N ILE A 363 -1.38 -9.28 -28.53
CA ILE A 363 -0.57 -8.78 -27.43
C ILE A 363 -0.25 -7.31 -27.71
N PHE A 364 -0.19 -6.49 -26.65
CA PHE A 364 0.34 -5.12 -26.71
C PHE A 364 1.72 -5.09 -27.36
N THR A 365 1.89 -4.38 -28.48
CA THR A 365 3.17 -4.34 -29.19
C THR A 365 4.30 -3.70 -28.38
N ASP A 366 3.96 -2.77 -27.47
CA ASP A 366 4.90 -2.19 -26.50
C ASP A 366 5.23 -3.14 -25.34
N MET A 367 4.41 -4.17 -25.08
CA MET A 367 4.80 -5.28 -24.20
C MET A 367 5.69 -6.28 -24.93
N CYS A 368 5.44 -6.56 -26.21
CA CYS A 368 6.27 -7.47 -27.01
C CYS A 368 7.73 -7.00 -27.09
N ILE A 369 7.98 -5.70 -27.24
CA ILE A 369 9.35 -5.17 -27.26
C ILE A 369 10.06 -5.35 -25.91
N GLU A 370 9.35 -5.21 -24.80
CA GLU A 370 9.89 -5.45 -23.45
C GLU A 370 10.24 -6.93 -23.26
N GLN A 371 9.33 -7.83 -23.66
CA GLN A 371 9.46 -9.28 -23.48
C GLN A 371 10.50 -9.93 -24.40
N VAL A 372 10.69 -9.41 -25.61
CA VAL A 372 11.59 -9.97 -26.60
C VAL A 372 12.93 -9.23 -26.61
N LEU A 373 12.92 -7.95 -26.98
CA LEU A 373 14.15 -7.19 -27.23
C LEU A 373 14.81 -6.74 -25.93
N MET A 374 14.07 -6.11 -25.01
CA MET A 374 14.65 -5.57 -23.77
C MET A 374 15.07 -6.67 -22.81
N LYS A 375 14.30 -7.76 -22.70
CA LYS A 375 14.68 -8.94 -21.89
C LYS A 375 16.01 -9.53 -22.35
N ALA A 376 16.17 -9.78 -23.65
CA ALA A 376 17.42 -10.32 -24.21
C ALA A 376 18.62 -9.39 -23.96
N ILE A 377 18.43 -8.07 -24.01
CA ILE A 377 19.46 -7.07 -23.70
C ILE A 377 19.88 -7.10 -22.21
N LYS A 378 18.94 -7.36 -21.29
CA LYS A 378 19.12 -7.23 -19.84
C LYS A 378 19.58 -8.51 -19.12
N THR A 379 19.53 -9.68 -19.77
CA THR A 379 19.92 -10.97 -19.19
C THR A 379 21.44 -11.15 -19.08
N SER A 380 21.89 -12.13 -18.28
CA SER A 380 23.32 -12.46 -18.14
C SER A 380 23.91 -12.90 -19.49
N GLY A 381 24.96 -12.22 -19.97
CA GLY A 381 25.48 -12.35 -21.33
C GLY A 381 24.89 -11.35 -22.35
N GLY A 382 23.92 -10.53 -21.94
CA GLY A 382 23.35 -9.43 -22.71
C GLY A 382 24.18 -8.13 -22.67
N LEU A 383 23.72 -7.12 -23.40
CA LEU A 383 24.42 -5.85 -23.64
C LEU A 383 24.55 -4.92 -22.41
N THR A 384 23.92 -5.21 -21.27
CA THR A 384 23.98 -4.32 -20.09
C THR A 384 24.91 -4.80 -18.97
N ARG A 385 25.46 -6.01 -19.03
CA ARG A 385 26.24 -6.63 -17.92
C ARG A 385 27.75 -6.79 -18.22
N GLY A 386 28.37 -5.89 -18.99
CA GLY A 386 29.82 -5.90 -19.24
C GLY A 386 30.43 -4.51 -19.41
N ARG A 387 31.62 -4.26 -18.83
CA ARG A 387 32.39 -3.01 -19.06
C ARG A 387 33.04 -3.06 -20.44
N GLY A 388 32.91 -1.98 -21.23
CA GLY A 388 33.68 -1.79 -22.47
C GLY A 388 33.03 -2.28 -23.78
N ILE A 389 31.71 -2.22 -23.90
CA ILE A 389 31.01 -2.61 -25.13
C ILE A 389 31.20 -1.51 -26.20
N THR A 390 31.88 -1.85 -27.30
CA THR A 390 32.04 -0.94 -28.45
C THR A 390 30.81 -1.00 -29.36
N ASP A 391 30.53 0.07 -30.12
CA ASP A 391 29.44 0.13 -31.11
C ASP A 391 29.45 -1.07 -32.07
N SER A 392 30.64 -1.60 -32.39
CA SER A 392 30.81 -2.78 -33.25
C SER A 392 30.28 -4.07 -32.62
N VAL A 393 30.36 -4.21 -31.29
CA VAL A 393 29.81 -5.36 -30.53
C VAL A 393 28.29 -5.24 -30.45
N VAL A 394 27.77 -4.04 -30.19
CA VAL A 394 26.33 -3.74 -30.21
C VAL A 394 25.74 -4.08 -31.58
N ALA A 395 26.37 -3.61 -32.67
CA ALA A 395 25.92 -3.87 -34.04
C ALA A 395 25.97 -5.37 -34.39
N LYS A 396 27.04 -6.09 -34.03
CA LYS A 396 27.12 -7.55 -34.24
C LYS A 396 26.00 -8.28 -33.51
N TRP A 397 25.74 -7.93 -32.26
CA TRP A 397 24.65 -8.52 -31.49
C TRP A 397 23.31 -8.26 -32.17
N ILE A 398 22.98 -6.99 -32.49
CA ILE A 398 21.72 -6.61 -33.18
C ILE A 398 21.52 -7.39 -34.49
N ILE A 399 22.53 -7.45 -35.35
CA ILE A 399 22.43 -8.11 -36.67
C ILE A 399 22.32 -9.63 -36.50
N SER A 400 23.08 -10.20 -35.55
CA SER A 400 23.11 -11.65 -35.34
C SER A 400 21.90 -12.20 -34.60
N THR A 401 21.26 -11.43 -33.70
CA THR A 401 20.13 -11.90 -32.90
C THR A 401 18.98 -12.40 -33.77
N VAL A 402 18.65 -11.73 -34.87
CA VAL A 402 17.59 -12.15 -35.80
C VAL A 402 17.92 -13.51 -36.44
N ALA A 403 19.15 -13.64 -36.95
CA ALA A 403 19.60 -14.87 -37.59
C ALA A 403 19.77 -16.01 -36.57
N LEU A 404 20.22 -15.71 -35.36
CA LEU A 404 20.41 -16.68 -34.28
C LEU A 404 19.07 -17.23 -33.80
N THR A 405 18.07 -16.39 -33.61
CA THR A 405 16.71 -16.84 -33.25
C THR A 405 16.15 -17.78 -34.32
N GLU A 406 16.35 -17.47 -35.61
CA GLU A 406 15.90 -18.35 -36.69
C GLU A 406 16.64 -19.70 -36.69
N VAL A 407 17.96 -19.67 -36.51
CA VAL A 407 18.77 -20.88 -36.42
C VAL A 407 18.36 -21.72 -35.22
N CYS A 408 18.10 -21.11 -34.06
CA CYS A 408 17.60 -21.82 -32.88
C CYS A 408 16.24 -22.47 -33.15
N ASN A 409 15.27 -21.72 -33.71
CA ASN A 409 13.94 -22.25 -34.02
C ASN A 409 13.99 -23.40 -35.03
N GLU A 410 14.81 -23.29 -36.07
CA GLU A 410 14.96 -24.35 -37.08
C GLU A 410 15.77 -25.53 -36.52
N MET A 411 16.74 -25.29 -35.63
CA MET A 411 17.44 -26.36 -34.90
C MET A 411 16.50 -27.12 -33.96
N GLU A 412 15.60 -26.43 -33.26
CA GLU A 412 14.57 -27.03 -32.42
C GLU A 412 13.62 -27.92 -33.23
N LYS A 413 13.10 -27.39 -34.35
CA LYS A 413 12.29 -28.16 -35.30
C LYS A 413 13.05 -29.36 -35.87
N PHE A 414 14.30 -29.16 -36.29
CA PHE A 414 15.15 -30.22 -36.85
C PHE A 414 15.44 -31.32 -35.82
N CYS A 415 15.70 -30.93 -34.57
CA CYS A 415 15.98 -31.86 -33.48
C CYS A 415 14.71 -32.48 -32.89
N ASN A 416 13.52 -32.03 -33.32
CA ASN A 416 12.23 -32.35 -32.71
C ASN A 416 12.26 -32.17 -31.18
N ALA A 417 12.95 -31.13 -30.74
CA ALA A 417 13.14 -30.75 -29.34
C ALA A 417 12.64 -29.31 -29.20
N SER A 418 11.68 -29.07 -28.30
CA SER A 418 11.29 -27.73 -27.90
C SER A 418 11.95 -27.43 -26.56
N PHE A 419 12.67 -26.31 -26.48
CA PHE A 419 13.20 -25.78 -25.22
C PHE A 419 12.20 -24.81 -24.55
N ASP A 420 10.96 -24.74 -25.05
CA ASP A 420 9.91 -23.97 -24.39
C ASP A 420 9.48 -24.66 -23.09
N THR A 421 9.25 -23.86 -22.04
CA THR A 421 8.44 -24.32 -20.91
C THR A 421 7.08 -24.78 -21.43
N SER A 422 6.54 -25.88 -20.91
CA SER A 422 5.23 -26.48 -21.23
C SER A 422 4.26 -25.56 -21.99
N GLU A 423 3.64 -26.02 -23.09
CA GLU A 423 2.57 -25.31 -23.82
C GLU A 423 1.38 -24.88 -22.92
N GLN A 424 1.33 -25.38 -21.68
CA GLN A 424 0.38 -25.00 -20.66
C GLN A 424 0.61 -23.57 -20.09
N HIS A 425 -0.41 -22.72 -20.23
CA HIS A 425 -0.44 -21.36 -19.66
C HIS A 425 -0.17 -21.34 -18.15
N VAL A 426 0.58 -20.35 -17.67
CA VAL A 426 1.01 -20.26 -16.26
C VAL A 426 -0.16 -20.31 -15.28
N ASP A 427 -1.30 -19.70 -15.63
CA ASP A 427 -2.53 -19.69 -14.82
C ASP A 427 -3.25 -21.05 -14.71
N THR A 428 -3.01 -21.98 -15.64
CA THR A 428 -3.63 -23.31 -15.66
C THR A 428 -2.77 -24.36 -14.93
N ARG A 429 -1.54 -24.00 -14.53
CA ARG A 429 -0.67 -24.88 -13.72
C ARG A 429 -1.31 -25.15 -12.36
N ILE A 430 -1.29 -26.41 -11.93
CA ILE A 430 -1.88 -26.85 -10.64
C ILE A 430 -1.30 -26.07 -9.45
N SER A 431 0.01 -25.78 -9.48
CA SER A 431 0.68 -24.98 -8.44
C SER A 431 0.11 -23.56 -8.36
N ARG A 432 -0.16 -22.91 -9.50
CA ARG A 432 -0.77 -21.58 -9.57
C ARG A 432 -2.21 -21.60 -9.06
N ILE A 433 -3.00 -22.58 -9.47
CA ILE A 433 -4.39 -22.75 -9.00
C ILE A 433 -4.44 -22.90 -7.48
N LYS A 434 -3.60 -23.78 -6.91
CA LYS A 434 -3.51 -23.98 -5.45
C LYS A 434 -3.08 -22.71 -4.71
N ARG A 435 -2.09 -21.97 -5.25
CA ARG A 435 -1.61 -20.71 -4.67
C ARG A 435 -2.72 -19.65 -4.69
N ASP A 436 -3.42 -19.50 -5.80
CA ASP A 436 -4.52 -18.55 -5.95
C ASP A 436 -5.71 -18.90 -5.05
N ALA A 437 -6.04 -20.18 -4.88
CA ALA A 437 -7.07 -20.62 -3.95
C ALA A 437 -6.71 -20.27 -2.49
N ALA A 438 -5.46 -20.55 -2.09
CA ALA A 438 -4.98 -20.21 -0.75
C ALA A 438 -4.96 -18.69 -0.50
N ASP A 439 -4.53 -17.91 -1.48
CA ASP A 439 -4.49 -16.45 -1.38
C ASP A 439 -5.89 -15.81 -1.44
N LEU A 440 -6.80 -16.34 -2.26
CA LEU A 440 -8.21 -15.94 -2.27
C LEU A 440 -8.82 -16.10 -0.88
N GLN A 441 -8.57 -17.23 -0.22
CA GLN A 441 -9.04 -17.47 1.14
C GLN A 441 -8.53 -16.42 2.14
N LYS A 442 -7.25 -16.02 2.05
CA LYS A 442 -6.71 -14.96 2.91
C LYS A 442 -7.38 -13.60 2.68
N VAL A 443 -7.72 -13.28 1.43
CA VAL A 443 -8.41 -12.02 1.09
C VAL A 443 -9.88 -12.05 1.51
N LEU A 444 -10.56 -13.18 1.34
CA LEU A 444 -11.90 -13.40 1.88
C LEU A 444 -11.89 -13.16 3.40
N GLU A 445 -11.00 -13.85 4.13
CA GLU A 445 -10.80 -13.65 5.57
C GLU A 445 -10.54 -12.19 5.96
N PHE A 446 -9.80 -11.44 5.13
CA PHE A 446 -9.62 -10.01 5.33
C PHE A 446 -10.94 -9.24 5.21
N PHE A 447 -11.72 -9.46 4.15
CA PHE A 447 -13.00 -8.76 3.95
C PHE A 447 -14.12 -9.20 4.89
N GLU A 448 -14.06 -10.43 5.42
CA GLU A 448 -14.94 -10.85 6.52
C GLU A 448 -14.71 -10.01 7.78
N ARG A 449 -13.45 -9.65 8.05
CA ARG A 449 -13.06 -8.80 9.16
C ARG A 449 -13.31 -7.32 8.88
N TYR A 450 -12.99 -6.88 7.67
CA TYR A 450 -13.04 -5.50 7.24
C TYR A 450 -14.05 -5.41 6.10
N ASN A 451 -15.33 -5.33 6.46
CA ASN A 451 -16.42 -5.31 5.48
C ASN A 451 -16.16 -4.20 4.44
N PRO A 452 -16.01 -4.54 3.13
CA PRO A 452 -15.79 -3.56 2.07
C PRO A 452 -17.02 -2.65 1.85
N PHE A 453 -18.18 -3.05 2.39
CA PHE A 453 -19.45 -2.37 2.25
C PHE A 453 -20.08 -2.03 3.62
N PRO A 454 -19.43 -1.19 4.44
CA PRO A 454 -20.01 -0.75 5.70
C PRO A 454 -21.14 0.25 5.44
N GLU A 455 -22.25 0.12 6.17
CA GLU A 455 -23.33 1.12 6.16
C GLU A 455 -22.84 2.32 6.99
N SER A 456 -22.50 3.40 6.30
CA SER A 456 -21.96 4.62 6.92
C SER A 456 -22.18 5.82 6.02
N ASP A 457 -22.57 6.94 6.62
CA ASP A 457 -22.69 8.23 5.93
C ASP A 457 -21.33 8.87 5.62
N TYR A 458 -20.23 8.28 6.12
CA TYR A 458 -18.89 8.80 5.95
C TYR A 458 -18.03 7.91 5.06
N LEU A 459 -17.07 8.54 4.38
CA LEU A 459 -15.99 7.82 3.71
C LEU A 459 -14.97 7.39 4.76
N MET A 460 -14.63 6.11 4.87
CA MET A 460 -13.65 5.62 5.84
C MET A 460 -12.77 4.51 5.29
N SER A 461 -11.60 4.34 5.90
CA SER A 461 -10.75 3.17 5.67
C SER A 461 -11.40 1.95 6.29
N ILE A 462 -11.55 0.87 5.51
CA ILE A 462 -12.10 -0.38 6.03
C ILE A 462 -11.12 -1.05 7.00
N TYR A 463 -9.82 -0.77 6.89
CA TYR A 463 -8.78 -1.36 7.74
C TYR A 463 -8.54 -0.57 9.02
N SER A 464 -8.22 0.73 8.88
CA SER A 464 -7.80 1.57 10.02
C SER A 464 -8.97 2.28 10.70
N GLY A 465 -10.15 2.30 10.09
CA GLY A 465 -11.32 3.03 10.58
C GLY A 465 -11.20 4.56 10.44
N ILE A 466 -10.13 5.06 9.84
CA ILE A 466 -9.92 6.50 9.64
C ILE A 466 -11.02 7.06 8.74
N VAL A 467 -11.71 8.08 9.22
CA VAL A 467 -12.78 8.76 8.51
C VAL A 467 -12.22 9.92 7.69
N GLY A 468 -12.63 10.00 6.43
CA GLY A 468 -12.40 11.10 5.51
C GLY A 468 -13.04 12.39 6.00
N ASN A 469 -12.29 13.49 5.99
CA ASN A 469 -12.89 14.81 6.22
C ASN A 469 -13.71 15.26 4.99
N GLN A 470 -14.41 16.39 5.09
CA GLN A 470 -15.26 16.94 4.02
C GLN A 470 -14.52 17.22 2.69
N THR A 471 -13.18 17.19 2.69
CA THR A 471 -12.39 17.47 1.49
C THR A 471 -11.94 16.23 0.74
N VAL A 472 -12.09 15.04 1.34
CA VAL A 472 -11.83 13.75 0.69
C VAL A 472 -12.99 13.40 -0.24
N ASN A 473 -12.68 13.20 -1.53
CA ASN A 473 -13.68 12.98 -2.57
C ASN A 473 -13.32 11.85 -3.56
N CYS A 474 -12.36 10.98 -3.23
CA CYS A 474 -11.93 9.87 -4.10
C CYS A 474 -13.04 8.87 -4.47
N HIS A 475 -14.12 8.79 -3.67
CA HIS A 475 -15.32 8.00 -3.98
C HIS A 475 -16.12 8.54 -5.17
N ASN A 476 -15.85 9.77 -5.63
CA ASN A 476 -16.45 10.42 -6.81
C ASN A 476 -15.42 10.62 -7.94
N ALA A 477 -14.38 9.78 -8.01
CA ALA A 477 -13.27 9.98 -8.95
C ALA A 477 -13.72 9.95 -10.41
N TYR A 478 -14.71 9.12 -10.74
CA TYR A 478 -15.29 9.11 -12.08
C TYR A 478 -15.99 10.43 -12.40
N GLU A 479 -16.90 10.89 -11.54
CA GLU A 479 -17.69 12.10 -11.78
C GLU A 479 -16.82 13.37 -11.80
N GLU A 480 -15.84 13.49 -10.90
CA GLU A 480 -14.88 14.59 -10.91
C GLU A 480 -14.01 14.56 -12.17
N GLY A 481 -13.57 13.38 -12.60
CA GLY A 481 -12.84 13.19 -13.85
C GLY A 481 -13.64 13.61 -15.08
N MET A 482 -14.93 13.26 -15.11
CA MET A 482 -15.84 13.63 -16.19
C MET A 482 -16.04 15.14 -16.29
N LYS A 483 -16.17 15.86 -15.17
CA LYS A 483 -16.24 17.33 -15.16
C LYS A 483 -15.01 17.95 -15.82
N VAL A 484 -13.83 17.41 -15.53
CA VAL A 484 -12.57 17.88 -16.11
C VAL A 484 -12.51 17.60 -17.61
N LEU A 485 -12.85 16.38 -18.01
CA LEU A 485 -12.91 15.98 -19.43
C LEU A 485 -13.86 16.90 -20.22
N GLN A 486 -15.08 17.12 -19.71
CA GLN A 486 -16.07 18.01 -20.33
C GLN A 486 -15.55 19.45 -20.45
N SER A 487 -14.81 19.93 -19.45
CA SER A 487 -14.22 21.28 -19.48
C SER A 487 -13.16 21.47 -20.58
N HIS A 488 -12.62 20.39 -21.15
CA HIS A 488 -11.62 20.43 -22.22
C HIS A 488 -12.23 20.35 -23.63
N ILE A 489 -13.47 19.87 -23.76
CA ILE A 489 -14.16 19.75 -25.05
C ILE A 489 -14.28 21.15 -25.69
N GLY A 490 -14.01 21.23 -26.99
CA GLY A 490 -14.03 22.46 -27.78
C GLY A 490 -12.82 23.37 -27.59
N LYS A 491 -11.87 23.02 -26.71
CA LYS A 491 -10.65 23.81 -26.50
C LYS A 491 -9.47 23.27 -27.31
N PRO A 492 -8.51 24.12 -27.72
CA PRO A 492 -7.27 23.68 -28.34
C PRO A 492 -6.44 22.83 -27.36
N PHE A 493 -5.80 21.77 -27.83
CA PHE A 493 -5.03 20.85 -27.00
C PHE A 493 -3.88 21.52 -26.23
N GLY A 494 -3.27 22.55 -26.83
CA GLY A 494 -2.25 23.37 -26.16
C GLY A 494 -2.78 24.14 -24.95
N SER A 495 -4.08 24.42 -24.90
CA SER A 495 -4.75 25.14 -23.81
C SER A 495 -5.17 24.24 -22.63
N ILE A 496 -5.15 22.91 -22.80
CA ILE A 496 -5.44 21.96 -21.73
C ILE A 496 -4.31 22.02 -20.70
N LYS A 497 -4.64 22.47 -19.48
CA LYS A 497 -3.68 22.62 -18.37
C LYS A 497 -3.86 21.53 -17.32
N ALA A 498 -2.74 21.02 -16.80
CA ALA A 498 -2.78 20.17 -15.62
C ALA A 498 -3.10 21.03 -14.41
N SER A 499 -4.12 20.65 -13.65
CA SER A 499 -4.51 21.37 -12.43
C SER A 499 -4.56 20.40 -11.27
N LEU A 500 -3.77 20.65 -10.22
CA LEU A 500 -3.85 19.89 -8.97
C LEU A 500 -5.18 20.12 -8.24
N LYS A 501 -5.88 21.23 -8.51
CA LYS A 501 -7.24 21.48 -7.98
C LYS A 501 -8.27 20.48 -8.48
N ASN A 502 -8.01 19.86 -9.63
CA ASN A 502 -8.94 18.96 -10.30
C ASN A 502 -8.69 17.49 -9.96
N LYS A 503 -7.67 17.23 -9.12
CA LYS A 503 -7.30 15.90 -8.66
C LYS A 503 -8.12 15.55 -7.42
N VAL A 504 -8.68 14.34 -7.37
CA VAL A 504 -9.38 13.87 -6.17
C VAL A 504 -8.42 13.64 -5.02
N ARG A 505 -8.94 13.78 -3.80
CA ARG A 505 -8.23 13.52 -2.56
C ARG A 505 -8.59 12.14 -2.04
N SER A 506 -7.57 11.31 -1.89
CA SER A 506 -7.67 9.95 -1.33
C SER A 506 -7.79 9.98 0.20
N LEU A 507 -8.28 8.91 0.83
CA LEU A 507 -8.34 8.80 2.30
C LEU A 507 -7.00 9.07 3.00
N ALA A 508 -5.88 8.66 2.40
CA ALA A 508 -4.54 8.95 2.93
C ALA A 508 -4.22 10.45 3.04
N SER A 509 -4.92 11.32 2.31
CA SER A 509 -4.73 12.77 2.44
C SER A 509 -5.16 13.28 3.82
N VAL A 510 -6.04 12.58 4.55
CA VAL A 510 -6.41 12.97 5.91
C VAL A 510 -5.21 12.97 6.85
N MET A 511 -4.28 12.02 6.67
CA MET A 511 -3.10 11.87 7.52
C MET A 511 -1.88 12.69 7.07
N SER A 512 -1.90 13.20 5.84
CA SER A 512 -0.71 13.78 5.18
C SER A 512 -0.98 15.14 4.54
N SER A 513 -2.14 15.74 4.77
CA SER A 513 -2.50 17.02 4.18
C SER A 513 -2.21 18.22 5.06
N VAL A 514 -1.71 19.28 4.42
CA VAL A 514 -1.52 20.59 5.01
C VAL A 514 -2.31 21.58 4.16
N LYS A 515 -3.02 22.51 4.81
CA LYS A 515 -3.71 23.62 4.12
C LYS A 515 -2.68 24.56 3.52
N VAL A 516 -2.60 24.61 2.20
CA VAL A 516 -1.85 25.63 1.46
C VAL A 516 -2.86 26.60 0.86
N GLN A 517 -2.95 27.83 1.39
CA GLN A 517 -3.79 28.90 0.83
C GLN A 517 -5.25 28.46 0.56
N ASN A 518 -5.91 27.88 1.57
CA ASN A 518 -7.29 27.34 1.53
C ASN A 518 -7.50 26.09 0.64
N SER A 519 -6.44 25.38 0.24
CA SER A 519 -6.52 24.07 -0.41
C SER A 519 -5.66 23.06 0.35
N ASP A 520 -6.23 21.95 0.80
CA ASP A 520 -5.43 20.86 1.39
C ASP A 520 -4.56 20.21 0.30
N VAL A 521 -3.26 20.14 0.55
CA VAL A 521 -2.27 19.49 -0.33
C VAL A 521 -1.67 18.31 0.44
N THR A 522 -1.58 17.14 -0.19
CA THR A 522 -0.91 15.95 0.35
C THR A 522 0.60 16.11 0.25
N ILE A 523 1.34 16.03 1.36
CA ILE A 523 2.76 16.37 1.36
C ILE A 523 3.64 15.34 2.09
N ASN A 524 4.79 15.02 1.47
CA ASN A 524 5.90 14.33 2.12
C ASN A 524 6.61 15.29 3.10
N PRO A 525 6.63 15.00 4.42
CA PRO A 525 7.26 15.86 5.43
C PRO A 525 8.73 16.19 5.13
N LEU A 526 9.47 15.25 4.54
CA LEU A 526 10.89 15.41 4.21
C LEU A 526 11.08 16.45 3.10
N LEU A 527 10.19 16.47 2.11
CA LEU A 527 10.25 17.43 0.99
C LEU A 527 9.98 18.87 1.47
N ILE A 528 9.07 19.06 2.44
CA ILE A 528 8.84 20.38 3.06
C ILE A 528 10.09 20.84 3.79
N PHE A 529 10.64 19.98 4.64
CA PHE A 529 11.79 20.31 5.46
C PHE A 529 13.02 20.68 4.62
N GLN A 530 13.29 19.90 3.56
CA GLN A 530 14.35 20.19 2.60
C GLN A 530 14.13 21.55 1.91
N ARG A 531 12.89 21.84 1.44
CA ARG A 531 12.56 23.12 0.79
C ARG A 531 12.66 24.31 1.74
N ILE A 532 12.28 24.14 3.01
CA ILE A 532 12.43 25.18 4.04
C ILE A 532 13.92 25.43 4.29
N SER A 533 14.71 24.37 4.46
CA SER A 533 16.15 24.45 4.74
C SER A 533 16.92 25.18 3.62
N LEU A 534 16.54 24.95 2.36
CA LEU A 534 17.13 25.64 1.20
C LEU A 534 16.74 27.13 1.08
N ASN A 535 15.70 27.58 1.79
CA ASN A 535 15.19 28.96 1.74
C ASN A 535 15.72 29.85 2.90
N LEU A 536 16.43 29.26 3.85
CA LEU A 536 16.94 29.99 5.01
C LEU A 536 18.02 31.00 4.60
N LYS A 537 17.76 32.28 4.84
CA LYS A 537 18.75 33.36 4.63
C LYS A 537 19.58 33.64 5.87
N ASN A 538 19.06 33.32 7.06
CA ASN A 538 19.74 33.48 8.35
C ASN A 538 19.30 32.38 9.34
N GLN A 539 20.00 32.27 10.46
CA GLN A 539 19.67 31.29 11.51
C GLN A 539 18.39 31.65 12.29
N ASP A 540 18.01 32.92 12.33
CA ASP A 540 16.83 33.40 13.06
C ASP A 540 15.50 32.98 12.40
N ASP A 541 15.45 32.92 11.07
CA ASP A 541 14.30 32.40 10.32
C ASP A 541 14.04 30.93 10.67
N MET A 542 15.10 30.11 10.82
CA MET A 542 14.97 28.71 11.20
C MET A 542 14.50 28.54 12.65
N LYS A 543 14.96 29.42 13.55
CA LYS A 543 14.47 29.48 14.94
C LYS A 543 12.94 29.69 14.95
N ASN A 544 12.44 30.61 14.12
CA ASN A 544 11.01 30.89 14.01
C ASN A 544 10.25 29.72 13.37
N TYR A 545 10.80 29.05 12.35
CA TYR A 545 10.13 27.94 11.67
C TYR A 545 10.02 26.68 12.52
N LEU A 546 11.02 26.41 13.35
CA LEU A 546 11.00 25.26 14.26
C LEU A 546 10.09 25.42 15.47
N HIS A 547 9.41 26.56 15.63
CA HIS A 547 8.25 26.67 16.52
C HIS A 547 7.09 25.80 16.03
N TYR A 548 7.06 25.46 14.74
CA TYR A 548 6.05 24.62 14.12
C TYR A 548 6.59 23.22 13.84
N GLU A 549 5.70 22.25 13.64
CA GLU A 549 6.12 20.86 13.44
C GLU A 549 6.77 20.63 12.07
N LEU A 550 6.38 21.42 11.06
CA LEU A 550 6.86 21.29 9.68
C LEU A 550 6.57 19.91 9.07
N ALA A 551 5.56 19.22 9.61
CA ALA A 551 5.09 17.90 9.22
C ALA A 551 3.56 17.80 9.40
N PRO A 552 2.88 16.83 8.75
CA PRO A 552 1.43 16.62 8.87
C PRO A 552 0.95 16.24 10.29
N PHE A 553 1.87 15.80 11.14
CA PHE A 553 1.65 15.56 12.56
C PHE A 553 3.01 15.60 13.30
N PRO A 554 3.02 15.75 14.65
CA PRO A 554 4.25 15.75 15.45
C PRO A 554 5.00 14.41 15.36
N LEU A 555 6.01 14.33 14.49
CA LEU A 555 6.71 13.08 14.17
C LEU A 555 7.46 12.47 15.37
N SER A 556 7.72 13.24 16.43
CA SER A 556 8.34 12.76 17.66
C SER A 556 7.37 12.00 18.57
N LEU A 557 6.06 12.16 18.37
CA LEU A 557 4.98 11.56 19.20
C LEU A 557 4.04 10.65 18.39
N PHE A 558 4.00 10.81 17.07
CA PHE A 558 3.09 10.08 16.18
C PHE A 558 3.84 9.44 15.01
N ASP A 559 3.29 8.34 14.50
CA ASP A 559 3.63 7.70 13.24
C ASP A 559 2.38 7.44 12.40
N GLU A 560 2.53 6.74 11.26
CA GLU A 560 1.43 6.46 10.33
C GLU A 560 0.30 5.61 10.96
N ASN A 561 0.58 4.90 12.05
CA ASN A 561 -0.38 4.08 12.79
C ASN A 561 -0.99 4.84 14.00
N GLY A 562 -0.66 6.12 14.19
CA GLY A 562 -1.17 6.95 15.29
C GLY A 562 -0.15 7.22 16.39
N LEU A 563 -0.52 7.01 17.66
CA LEU A 563 0.37 7.24 18.81
C LEU A 563 1.59 6.30 18.75
N ARG A 564 2.81 6.84 18.78
CA ARG A 564 4.03 6.02 18.82
C ARG A 564 4.04 5.10 20.04
N LYS A 565 4.46 3.86 19.83
CA LYS A 565 4.56 2.83 20.88
C LYS A 565 6.01 2.51 21.25
N THR A 566 6.19 2.05 22.47
CA THR A 566 7.46 1.55 23.02
C THR A 566 7.29 0.14 23.56
N GLN A 567 8.38 -0.60 23.75
CA GLN A 567 8.36 -1.92 24.38
C GLN A 567 8.03 -1.78 25.87
N LYS A 568 6.75 -1.89 26.24
CA LYS A 568 6.27 -1.67 27.62
C LYS A 568 7.03 -2.50 28.65
N SER A 569 7.34 -3.76 28.33
CA SER A 569 8.00 -4.73 29.21
C SER A 569 9.41 -4.32 29.63
N SER A 570 10.11 -3.46 28.88
CA SER A 570 11.43 -2.92 29.26
C SER A 570 11.43 -2.16 30.60
N PHE A 571 10.24 -1.75 31.09
CA PHE A 571 10.13 -1.08 32.38
C PHE A 571 10.29 -2.03 33.58
N TYR A 572 10.14 -3.35 33.38
CA TYR A 572 10.42 -4.35 34.43
C TYR A 572 11.88 -4.28 34.92
N ASP A 573 12.81 -3.82 34.08
CA ASP A 573 14.23 -3.67 34.43
C ASP A 573 14.46 -2.71 35.61
N ASN A 574 13.47 -1.86 35.94
CA ASN A 574 13.53 -0.95 37.08
C ASN A 574 13.02 -1.58 38.39
N PHE A 575 12.67 -2.87 38.38
CA PHE A 575 12.20 -3.61 39.55
C PHE A 575 13.15 -4.74 39.90
N THR A 576 13.33 -4.97 41.18
CA THR A 576 14.07 -6.10 41.74
C THR A 576 13.09 -7.22 42.02
N CYS A 577 13.27 -8.36 41.34
CA CYS A 577 12.55 -9.59 41.64
C CYS A 577 12.94 -10.07 43.03
N MET A 578 11.98 -10.58 43.80
CA MET A 578 12.24 -11.14 45.12
C MET A 578 13.08 -12.42 44.97
N CYS A 579 14.15 -12.55 45.79
CA CYS A 579 15.03 -13.71 45.79
C CYS A 579 14.41 -14.93 46.51
N GLN A 580 13.43 -14.69 47.37
CA GLN A 580 12.70 -15.70 48.12
C GLN A 580 11.20 -15.46 47.93
N ASN A 581 10.45 -16.54 47.78
CA ASN A 581 9.00 -16.48 47.74
C ASN A 581 8.49 -15.94 49.09
N PRO A 582 7.43 -15.12 49.11
CA PRO A 582 6.87 -14.64 50.37
C PRO A 582 6.43 -15.83 51.24
N GLU A 583 6.59 -15.71 52.56
CA GLU A 583 6.03 -16.68 53.51
C GLU A 583 4.51 -16.55 53.51
N ILE A 584 3.84 -17.47 52.81
CA ILE A 584 2.38 -17.49 52.71
C ILE A 584 1.82 -18.14 53.97
N THR A 585 1.36 -17.33 54.92
CA THR A 585 0.68 -17.80 56.15
C THR A 585 -0.72 -18.37 55.86
N ASP A 586 -1.30 -19.11 56.80
CA ASP A 586 -2.73 -19.46 56.76
C ASP A 586 -3.58 -18.17 56.80
N ASN A 587 -4.48 -18.01 55.82
CA ASN A 587 -5.32 -16.84 55.48
C ASN A 587 -4.77 -15.88 54.41
N PHE A 588 -4.79 -16.31 53.15
CA PHE A 588 -4.43 -15.52 51.96
C PHE A 588 -5.51 -15.58 50.88
N MET A 589 -5.50 -14.60 49.97
CA MET A 589 -6.44 -14.53 48.84
C MET A 589 -5.72 -14.18 47.53
N TYR A 590 -6.19 -14.77 46.43
CA TYR A 590 -5.70 -14.42 45.09
C TYR A 590 -6.60 -13.37 44.43
N VAL A 591 -5.99 -12.45 43.70
CA VAL A 591 -6.70 -11.56 42.76
C VAL A 591 -6.15 -11.82 41.37
N LEU A 592 -6.99 -12.31 40.46
CA LEU A 592 -6.57 -12.69 39.12
C LEU A 592 -6.92 -11.58 38.13
N ASP A 593 -5.94 -11.21 37.31
CA ASP A 593 -6.14 -10.44 36.09
C ASP A 593 -6.93 -11.29 35.08
N GLY A 594 -8.21 -10.96 34.92
CA GLY A 594 -9.13 -11.61 34.00
C GLY A 594 -8.73 -11.44 32.54
N GLY A 595 -8.09 -10.32 32.17
CA GLY A 595 -7.56 -10.09 30.83
C GLY A 595 -6.45 -11.07 30.48
N SER A 596 -5.48 -11.25 31.39
CA SER A 596 -4.43 -12.28 31.27
C SER A 596 -5.01 -13.70 31.33
N LEU A 597 -5.97 -13.96 32.24
CA LEU A 597 -6.64 -15.25 32.39
C LEU A 597 -7.24 -15.74 31.06
N LEU A 598 -7.93 -14.86 30.32
CA LEU A 598 -8.52 -15.19 29.01
C LEU A 598 -7.52 -15.81 28.03
N HIS A 599 -6.27 -15.36 28.05
CA HIS A 599 -5.22 -15.88 27.17
C HIS A 599 -4.42 -17.04 27.80
N ARG A 600 -4.47 -17.19 29.13
CA ARG A 600 -3.71 -18.20 29.88
C ARG A 600 -4.29 -19.60 29.76
N VAL A 601 -5.61 -19.72 29.78
CA VAL A 601 -6.32 -21.00 29.65
C VAL A 601 -6.41 -21.33 28.17
N VAL A 602 -5.66 -22.33 27.72
CA VAL A 602 -5.62 -22.70 26.30
C VAL A 602 -6.70 -23.73 25.97
N TRP A 603 -7.44 -23.46 24.91
CA TRP A 603 -8.43 -24.38 24.36
C TRP A 603 -8.28 -24.51 22.84
N GLN A 604 -8.63 -25.69 22.33
CA GLN A 604 -8.46 -26.07 20.93
C GLN A 604 -9.70 -25.71 20.10
N ARG A 605 -9.58 -25.77 18.77
CA ARG A 605 -10.72 -25.64 17.87
C ARG A 605 -11.75 -26.74 18.12
N ASP A 606 -12.97 -26.51 17.65
CA ASP A 606 -14.03 -27.52 17.67
C ASP A 606 -14.39 -27.97 19.09
N ILE A 607 -14.41 -27.02 20.04
CA ILE A 607 -14.74 -27.28 21.45
C ILE A 607 -16.06 -26.60 21.82
N LEU A 608 -16.86 -27.20 22.70
CA LEU A 608 -18.11 -26.59 23.16
C LEU A 608 -17.82 -25.45 24.14
N VAL A 609 -18.62 -24.39 24.11
CA VAL A 609 -18.48 -23.25 25.02
C VAL A 609 -18.56 -23.69 26.49
N LYS A 610 -19.45 -24.62 26.85
CA LYS A 610 -19.49 -25.17 28.22
C LYS A 610 -18.17 -25.83 28.63
N GLU A 611 -17.50 -26.52 27.71
CA GLU A 611 -16.19 -27.15 27.97
C GLU A 611 -15.09 -26.09 28.08
N ILE A 612 -15.16 -25.02 27.29
CA ILE A 612 -14.28 -23.86 27.44
C ILE A 612 -14.44 -23.27 28.85
N ILE A 613 -15.68 -22.98 29.26
CA ILE A 613 -15.96 -22.39 30.58
C ILE A 613 -15.47 -23.30 31.70
N GLN A 614 -15.74 -24.61 31.61
CA GLN A 614 -15.24 -25.58 32.58
C GLN A 614 -13.71 -25.58 32.69
N LYS A 615 -12.98 -25.40 31.58
CA LYS A 615 -11.51 -25.26 31.62
C LYS A 615 -11.07 -24.01 32.40
N TYR A 616 -11.77 -22.89 32.24
CA TYR A 616 -11.48 -21.68 33.03
C TYR A 616 -11.78 -21.89 34.51
N VAL A 617 -12.95 -22.46 34.85
CA VAL A 617 -13.31 -22.77 36.24
C VAL A 617 -12.30 -23.74 36.87
N GLN A 618 -11.91 -24.80 36.15
CA GLN A 618 -10.89 -25.75 36.60
C GLN A 618 -9.54 -25.07 36.82
N TYR A 619 -9.14 -24.16 35.93
CA TYR A 619 -7.93 -23.36 36.11
C TYR A 619 -8.03 -22.46 37.34
N VAL A 620 -9.16 -21.81 37.59
CA VAL A 620 -9.32 -20.94 38.78
C VAL A 620 -9.35 -21.75 40.08
N ARG A 621 -9.89 -22.98 40.07
CA ARG A 621 -9.93 -23.88 41.24
C ARG A 621 -8.57 -24.22 41.85
N GLN A 622 -7.47 -24.07 41.10
CA GLN A 622 -6.12 -24.23 41.68
C GLN A 622 -5.80 -23.12 42.71
N TYR A 623 -6.50 -21.99 42.64
CA TYR A 623 -6.43 -20.85 43.55
C TYR A 623 -7.61 -20.93 44.53
N ARG A 624 -7.45 -21.67 45.64
CA ARG A 624 -8.52 -22.01 46.62
C ARG A 624 -9.51 -20.87 46.89
N ASN A 625 -9.01 -19.68 47.25
CA ASN A 625 -9.79 -18.47 47.47
C ASN A 625 -9.33 -17.38 46.48
N ALA A 626 -10.19 -16.98 45.55
CA ALA A 626 -9.82 -16.09 44.46
C ALA A 626 -10.93 -15.11 44.08
N VAL A 627 -10.54 -13.88 43.76
CA VAL A 627 -11.36 -12.87 43.08
C VAL A 627 -10.84 -12.70 41.65
N VAL A 628 -11.70 -12.76 40.65
CA VAL A 628 -11.32 -12.58 39.24
C VAL A 628 -11.84 -11.22 38.74
N VAL A 629 -10.95 -10.36 38.27
CA VAL A 629 -11.33 -9.02 37.79
C VAL A 629 -11.15 -8.95 36.28
N PHE A 630 -12.25 -8.81 35.54
CA PHE A 630 -12.25 -8.75 34.08
C PHE A 630 -12.28 -7.32 33.54
N ASP A 631 -11.70 -7.15 32.34
CA ASP A 631 -11.85 -5.94 31.53
C ASP A 631 -13.31 -5.69 31.11
N GLY A 632 -13.63 -4.41 30.93
CA GLY A 632 -14.95 -3.95 30.49
C GLY A 632 -15.03 -3.66 28.99
N TYR A 633 -16.22 -3.87 28.43
CA TYR A 633 -16.53 -3.63 27.02
C TYR A 633 -17.86 -2.85 26.91
N PRO A 634 -17.82 -1.52 27.05
CA PRO A 634 -19.03 -0.69 27.03
C PRO A 634 -19.66 -0.67 25.63
N ASP A 635 -20.99 -0.61 25.57
CA ASP A 635 -21.73 -0.52 24.30
C ASP A 635 -21.58 0.86 23.66
N ASP A 636 -21.52 1.92 24.49
CA ASP A 636 -21.19 3.27 24.03
C ASP A 636 -19.67 3.49 24.06
N THR A 637 -19.07 3.54 22.88
CA THR A 637 -17.62 3.79 22.73
C THR A 637 -17.24 5.26 22.59
N SER A 638 -18.22 6.18 22.60
CA SER A 638 -18.00 7.61 22.33
C SER A 638 -17.01 8.29 23.28
N ASN A 639 -16.90 7.79 24.52
CA ASN A 639 -15.96 8.27 25.54
C ASN A 639 -14.81 7.30 25.85
N SER A 640 -14.66 6.24 25.04
CA SER A 640 -13.70 5.17 25.34
C SER A 640 -12.30 5.43 24.80
N LEU A 641 -11.34 5.58 25.71
CA LEU A 641 -9.92 5.70 25.36
C LEU A 641 -9.33 4.36 24.88
N LYS A 642 -9.87 3.25 25.39
CA LYS A 642 -9.36 1.90 25.10
C LYS A 642 -9.84 1.42 23.73
N THR A 643 -10.98 1.90 23.22
CA THR A 643 -11.48 1.57 21.87
C THR A 643 -10.48 1.95 20.78
N TRP A 644 -9.83 3.11 20.86
CA TRP A 644 -8.78 3.49 19.91
C TRP A 644 -7.63 2.47 19.88
N GLU A 645 -7.08 2.11 21.06
CA GLU A 645 -5.99 1.13 21.16
C GLU A 645 -6.44 -0.28 20.76
N ARG A 646 -7.70 -0.66 21.06
CA ARG A 646 -8.30 -1.92 20.62
C ARG A 646 -8.38 -1.96 19.09
N CYS A 647 -8.94 -0.92 18.45
CA CYS A 647 -8.98 -0.80 16.98
C CYS A 647 -7.59 -0.84 16.35
N ARG A 648 -6.58 -0.20 16.95
CA ARG A 648 -5.20 -0.27 16.47
C ARG A 648 -4.58 -1.66 16.64
N ARG A 649 -4.82 -2.37 17.76
CA ARG A 649 -4.36 -3.76 17.96
C ARG A 649 -5.12 -4.74 17.08
N ARG A 650 -6.32 -4.37 16.64
CA ARG A 650 -7.03 -5.04 15.55
C ARG A 650 -6.35 -4.74 14.20
N GLN A 651 -5.07 -5.06 14.03
CA GLN A 651 -4.41 -5.33 12.73
C GLN A 651 -4.27 -6.87 12.55
N GLY A 652 -4.84 -7.51 11.50
CA GLY A 652 -4.76 -8.99 11.24
C GLY A 652 -6.07 -9.74 10.86
N THR A 653 -6.23 -11.02 11.28
CA THR A 653 -7.41 -11.95 11.43
C THR A 653 -8.48 -11.72 12.52
N VAL A 654 -9.66 -11.09 12.32
CA VAL A 654 -10.65 -10.82 13.41
C VAL A 654 -11.78 -11.81 13.24
N CYS A 655 -12.18 -12.44 14.33
CA CYS A 655 -13.39 -13.25 14.35
C CYS A 655 -14.62 -12.38 14.12
N ARG A 656 -15.55 -12.88 13.29
CA ARG A 656 -16.94 -12.41 13.31
C ARG A 656 -17.50 -12.49 14.73
N GLU A 657 -18.49 -11.66 15.04
CA GLU A 657 -19.24 -11.81 16.29
C GLU A 657 -19.96 -13.16 16.26
N PHE A 658 -19.77 -13.98 17.29
CA PHE A 658 -20.50 -15.21 17.48
C PHE A 658 -21.65 -14.92 18.44
N HIS A 659 -22.87 -15.16 17.99
CA HIS A 659 -23.97 -15.41 18.92
C HIS A 659 -23.86 -16.87 19.35
N PHE A 660 -23.26 -17.10 20.52
CA PHE A 660 -23.07 -18.43 21.09
C PHE A 660 -23.76 -18.56 22.46
N ASP A 661 -24.08 -19.81 22.78
CA ASP A 661 -24.52 -20.31 24.07
C ASP A 661 -23.60 -21.45 24.54
N GLU A 662 -23.90 -22.07 25.67
CA GLU A 662 -23.12 -23.17 26.25
C GLU A 662 -22.97 -24.40 25.35
N ASN A 663 -23.93 -24.65 24.46
CA ASN A 663 -23.94 -25.81 23.56
C ASN A 663 -23.36 -25.49 22.18
N THR A 664 -22.94 -24.25 21.95
CA THR A 664 -22.33 -23.82 20.70
C THR A 664 -20.89 -24.33 20.62
N LYS A 665 -20.47 -24.78 19.44
CA LYS A 665 -19.12 -25.26 19.17
C LYS A 665 -18.27 -24.15 18.55
N ILE A 666 -17.14 -23.81 19.15
CA ILE A 666 -16.23 -22.77 18.63
C ILE A 666 -15.22 -23.42 17.68
N HIS A 667 -15.43 -23.22 16.38
CA HIS A 667 -14.56 -23.74 15.31
C HIS A 667 -13.26 -22.92 15.14
N GLU A 668 -13.25 -21.70 15.66
CA GLU A 668 -12.13 -20.77 15.49
C GLU A 668 -10.98 -20.99 16.48
N LYS A 669 -9.77 -20.56 16.10
CA LYS A 669 -8.63 -20.52 17.05
C LYS A 669 -8.94 -19.54 18.18
N GLN A 670 -8.56 -19.86 19.41
CA GLN A 670 -8.72 -18.99 20.58
C GLN A 670 -8.24 -17.56 20.35
N THR A 671 -7.05 -17.38 19.77
CA THR A 671 -6.48 -16.05 19.51
C THR A 671 -7.33 -15.24 18.54
N LYS A 672 -7.96 -15.89 17.55
CA LYS A 672 -8.90 -15.26 16.61
C LYS A 672 -10.23 -14.96 17.30
N PHE A 673 -10.78 -15.89 18.08
CA PHE A 673 -12.01 -15.68 18.85
C PHE A 673 -11.91 -14.49 19.82
N LEU A 674 -10.82 -14.44 20.59
CA LEU A 674 -10.48 -13.36 21.52
C LEU A 674 -9.91 -12.10 20.82
N SER A 675 -10.08 -11.95 19.51
CA SER A 675 -9.78 -10.66 18.84
C SER A 675 -11.00 -9.74 18.75
N ASN A 676 -12.21 -10.29 18.92
CA ASN A 676 -13.47 -9.56 18.84
C ASN A 676 -13.97 -9.21 20.24
N ASP A 677 -14.30 -7.93 20.45
CA ASP A 677 -14.69 -7.40 21.76
C ASP A 677 -16.08 -7.88 22.21
N ASN A 678 -17.02 -8.09 21.29
CA ASN A 678 -18.35 -8.64 21.61
C ASN A 678 -18.26 -10.11 22.02
N ASN A 679 -17.39 -10.88 21.37
CA ASN A 679 -17.11 -12.26 21.76
C ASN A 679 -16.51 -12.33 23.17
N LYS A 680 -15.54 -11.45 23.48
CA LYS A 680 -14.98 -11.34 24.84
C LYS A 680 -16.04 -10.95 25.85
N LYS A 681 -16.84 -9.92 25.56
CA LYS A 681 -17.92 -9.44 26.43
C LYS A 681 -18.88 -10.57 26.79
N ARG A 682 -19.34 -11.32 25.78
CA ARG A 682 -20.24 -12.47 25.98
C ARG A 682 -19.57 -13.60 26.76
N LEU A 683 -18.33 -13.96 26.41
CA LEU A 683 -17.58 -15.00 27.12
C LEU A 683 -17.33 -14.61 28.59
N ILE A 684 -16.94 -13.36 28.86
CA ILE A 684 -16.72 -12.84 30.22
C ILE A 684 -18.01 -12.90 31.04
N SER A 685 -19.16 -12.54 30.45
CA SER A 685 -20.45 -12.62 31.14
C SER A 685 -20.81 -14.07 31.54
N MET A 686 -20.60 -15.03 30.64
CA MET A 686 -20.81 -16.45 30.94
C MET A 686 -19.81 -16.97 31.98
N LEU A 687 -18.52 -16.62 31.84
CA LEU A 687 -17.47 -16.99 32.80
C LEU A 687 -17.75 -16.41 34.19
N SER A 688 -18.19 -15.16 34.28
CA SER A 688 -18.54 -14.51 35.54
C SER A 688 -19.66 -15.24 36.25
N THR A 689 -20.72 -15.62 35.52
CA THR A 689 -21.86 -16.37 36.09
C THR A 689 -21.43 -17.73 36.64
N GLU A 690 -20.63 -18.48 35.88
CA GLU A 690 -20.16 -19.81 36.26
C GLU A 690 -19.11 -19.78 37.39
N LEU A 691 -18.21 -18.80 37.38
CA LEU A 691 -17.23 -18.63 38.47
C LEU A 691 -17.90 -18.26 39.80
N ASN A 692 -18.90 -17.37 39.78
CA ASN A 692 -19.69 -17.06 40.98
C ASN A 692 -20.44 -18.30 41.49
N SER A 693 -21.03 -19.09 40.59
CA SER A 693 -21.70 -20.35 40.93
C SER A 693 -20.74 -21.39 41.52
N ALA A 694 -19.46 -21.34 41.11
CA ALA A 694 -18.38 -22.16 41.67
C ALA A 694 -17.78 -21.60 42.97
N GLY A 695 -18.29 -20.47 43.49
CA GLY A 695 -17.86 -19.86 44.75
C GLY A 695 -16.73 -18.84 44.65
N PHE A 696 -16.36 -18.38 43.45
CA PHE A 696 -15.36 -17.34 43.22
C PHE A 696 -16.02 -16.00 42.92
N GLU A 697 -15.62 -14.94 43.61
CA GLU A 697 -16.13 -13.60 43.33
C GLU A 697 -15.55 -13.09 42.00
N THR A 698 -16.41 -12.49 41.17
CA THR A 698 -15.96 -11.84 39.93
C THR A 698 -16.38 -10.38 39.87
N VAL A 699 -15.48 -9.53 39.42
CA VAL A 699 -15.72 -8.10 39.20
C VAL A 699 -15.45 -7.77 37.73
N ILE A 700 -16.30 -6.98 37.10
CA ILE A 700 -16.10 -6.52 35.71
C ILE A 700 -15.88 -5.00 35.74
N ALA A 701 -14.76 -4.55 35.21
CA ALA A 701 -14.46 -3.12 35.09
C ALA A 701 -15.36 -2.45 34.05
N GLU A 702 -15.46 -1.12 34.08
CA GLU A 702 -16.14 -0.36 33.02
C GLU A 702 -15.38 -0.44 31.69
N GLU A 703 -14.05 -0.34 31.73
CA GLU A 703 -13.16 -0.46 30.56
C GLU A 703 -11.87 -1.23 30.85
N ASP A 704 -11.02 -0.68 31.71
CA ASP A 704 -9.69 -1.18 32.03
C ASP A 704 -9.64 -1.71 33.46
N ALA A 705 -9.26 -2.97 33.62
CA ALA A 705 -9.24 -3.64 34.91
C ALA A 705 -8.01 -3.32 35.76
N ASP A 706 -6.93 -2.77 35.20
CA ASP A 706 -5.63 -2.69 35.88
C ASP A 706 -5.68 -1.96 37.22
N ALA A 707 -6.29 -0.77 37.27
CA ALA A 707 -6.44 -0.03 38.52
C ALA A 707 -7.41 -0.73 39.50
N LEU A 708 -8.48 -1.32 38.96
CA LEU A 708 -9.49 -2.04 39.75
C LEU A 708 -8.89 -3.29 40.40
N ILE A 709 -8.03 -4.04 39.71
CA ILE A 709 -7.29 -5.19 40.25
C ILE A 709 -6.49 -4.78 41.49
N ILE A 710 -5.77 -3.66 41.42
CA ILE A 710 -4.98 -3.16 42.55
C ILE A 710 -5.87 -2.67 43.69
N GLN A 711 -6.96 -1.97 43.39
CA GLN A 711 -7.93 -1.52 44.40
C GLN A 711 -8.60 -2.70 45.11
N THR A 712 -9.04 -3.72 44.36
CA THR A 712 -9.60 -4.96 44.91
C THR A 712 -8.58 -5.65 45.82
N ALA A 713 -7.32 -5.78 45.37
CA ALA A 713 -6.26 -6.37 46.19
C ALA A 713 -6.01 -5.58 47.47
N TYR A 714 -6.02 -4.25 47.40
CA TYR A 714 -5.83 -3.40 48.58
C TYR A 714 -7.00 -3.48 49.56
N ASN A 715 -8.24 -3.50 49.06
CA ASN A 715 -9.47 -3.58 49.87
C ASN A 715 -9.61 -4.91 50.62
N LEU A 716 -8.91 -5.96 50.18
CA LEU A 716 -8.87 -7.26 50.86
C LEU A 716 -7.85 -7.30 52.02
N THR A 717 -6.87 -6.39 52.06
CA THR A 717 -5.83 -6.40 53.11
C THR A 717 -6.35 -6.27 54.56
N PRO A 718 -7.49 -5.63 54.86
CA PRO A 718 -8.05 -5.63 56.21
C PRO A 718 -8.63 -6.98 56.65
N THR A 719 -8.99 -7.86 55.70
CA THR A 719 -9.67 -9.14 55.98
C THR A 719 -8.76 -10.36 55.83
N VAL A 720 -7.70 -10.27 55.03
CA VAL A 720 -6.72 -11.35 54.82
C VAL A 720 -5.29 -10.91 55.13
N LYS A 721 -4.45 -11.87 55.56
CA LYS A 721 -3.05 -11.56 55.93
C LYS A 721 -2.16 -11.31 54.72
N THR A 722 -2.48 -11.89 53.56
CA THR A 722 -1.67 -11.79 52.35
C THR A 722 -2.55 -11.82 51.11
N VAL A 723 -2.28 -10.93 50.15
CA VAL A 723 -2.96 -10.90 48.86
C VAL A 723 -1.96 -11.15 47.75
N ILE A 724 -2.29 -12.05 46.82
CA ILE A 724 -1.42 -12.42 45.69
C ILE A 724 -2.14 -12.08 44.39
N ILE A 725 -1.61 -11.11 43.66
CA ILE A 725 -2.09 -10.72 42.34
C ILE A 725 -1.44 -11.62 41.30
N ILE A 726 -2.24 -12.27 40.47
CA ILE A 726 -1.77 -13.06 39.32
C ILE A 726 -1.97 -12.22 38.06
N GLY A 727 -0.87 -11.77 37.43
CA GLY A 727 -0.93 -10.93 36.24
C GLY A 727 0.42 -10.84 35.51
N GLU A 728 0.38 -10.47 34.24
CA GLU A 728 1.59 -10.37 33.39
C GLU A 728 1.93 -8.94 32.94
N ASP A 729 0.97 -8.00 33.01
CA ASP A 729 1.21 -6.62 32.57
C ASP A 729 2.07 -5.84 33.59
N ILE A 730 2.97 -5.02 33.08
CA ILE A 730 3.78 -4.10 33.86
C ILE A 730 2.93 -3.00 34.50
N ASP A 731 1.80 -2.66 33.87
CA ASP A 731 0.86 -1.65 34.34
C ASP A 731 0.37 -2.01 35.75
N LEU A 732 0.14 -3.30 36.04
CA LEU A 732 -0.20 -3.80 37.38
C LEU A 732 0.90 -3.53 38.42
N LEU A 733 2.17 -3.75 38.08
CA LEU A 733 3.27 -3.54 39.03
C LEU A 733 3.52 -2.05 39.30
N VAL A 734 3.37 -1.22 38.26
CA VAL A 734 3.43 0.25 38.37
C VAL A 734 2.32 0.76 39.29
N LEU A 735 1.09 0.31 39.06
CA LEU A 735 -0.07 0.71 39.86
C LEU A 735 -0.03 0.15 41.28
N LEU A 736 0.42 -1.10 41.47
CA LEU A 736 0.68 -1.67 42.80
C LEU A 736 1.63 -0.78 43.59
N THR A 737 2.71 -0.33 42.97
CA THR A 737 3.70 0.55 43.60
C THR A 737 3.15 1.96 43.85
N GLN A 738 2.30 2.48 42.97
CA GLN A 738 1.74 3.83 43.08
C GLN A 738 0.60 3.94 44.10
N LEU A 739 -0.36 3.02 44.04
CA LEU A 739 -1.67 3.14 44.70
C LEU A 739 -1.69 2.54 46.12
N THR A 740 -0.66 1.77 46.50
CA THR A 740 -0.60 1.14 47.82
C THR A 740 0.48 1.79 48.71
N PRO A 741 0.28 1.88 50.03
CA PRO A 741 1.34 2.27 50.97
C PRO A 741 2.53 1.29 50.93
N VAL A 742 3.72 1.68 51.38
CA VAL A 742 4.86 0.75 51.48
C VAL A 742 4.58 -0.38 52.46
N ASN A 743 5.24 -1.53 52.26
CA ASN A 743 5.18 -2.70 53.16
C ASN A 743 3.78 -3.32 53.33
N GLN A 744 2.89 -3.17 52.35
CA GLN A 744 1.63 -3.90 52.34
C GLN A 744 1.90 -5.37 51.96
N PRO A 745 1.17 -6.35 52.55
CA PRO A 745 1.34 -7.76 52.25
C PRO A 745 0.66 -8.15 50.92
N ILE A 746 0.94 -7.38 49.86
CA ILE A 746 0.41 -7.56 48.51
C ILE A 746 1.57 -7.88 47.58
N TYR A 747 1.48 -9.01 46.88
CA TYR A 747 2.52 -9.50 46.00
C TYR A 747 1.98 -9.72 44.60
N LEU A 748 2.72 -9.30 43.57
CA LEU A 748 2.46 -9.65 42.19
C LEU A 748 3.28 -10.89 41.82
N LEU A 749 2.59 -11.96 41.45
CA LEU A 749 3.18 -13.18 40.92
C LEU A 749 3.02 -13.20 39.40
N LYS A 750 4.13 -12.92 38.71
CA LYS A 750 4.24 -13.09 37.26
C LYS A 750 4.62 -14.54 36.98
N LYS A 751 3.63 -15.33 36.56
CA LYS A 751 3.83 -16.75 36.23
C LYS A 751 4.68 -16.92 34.96
N GLY A 752 5.71 -17.77 35.02
CA GLY A 752 6.56 -18.08 33.86
C GLY A 752 5.81 -18.80 32.73
N ARG A 753 6.34 -18.75 31.50
CA ARG A 753 5.85 -19.54 30.36
C ARG A 753 6.91 -20.58 29.95
N GLY A 754 6.49 -21.82 29.74
CA GLY A 754 7.40 -22.90 29.32
C GLY A 754 8.48 -23.20 30.36
N ARG A 755 9.75 -22.92 30.01
CA ARG A 755 10.92 -23.12 30.90
C ARG A 755 11.25 -21.91 31.78
N GLU A 756 10.56 -20.78 31.61
CA GLU A 756 10.78 -19.60 32.47
C GLU A 756 10.23 -19.84 33.89
N VAL A 757 11.00 -19.41 34.90
CA VAL A 757 10.59 -19.47 36.30
C VAL A 757 9.61 -18.34 36.66
N ASP A 758 8.74 -18.63 37.63
CA ASP A 758 7.86 -17.65 38.25
C ASP A 758 8.67 -16.49 38.88
N ARG A 759 8.17 -15.26 38.76
CA ARG A 759 8.80 -14.07 39.32
C ARG A 759 7.86 -13.36 40.30
N TRP A 760 8.38 -13.06 41.47
CA TRP A 760 7.65 -12.38 42.54
C TRP A 760 8.10 -10.94 42.67
N TYR A 761 7.11 -10.05 42.80
CA TYR A 761 7.32 -8.64 43.08
C TYR A 761 6.42 -8.19 44.22
N SER A 762 6.84 -7.18 44.95
CA SER A 762 6.02 -6.46 45.92
C SER A 762 5.94 -4.99 45.53
N ASN A 763 5.13 -4.23 46.26
CA ASN A 763 5.08 -2.78 46.12
C ASN A 763 6.35 -2.04 46.60
N ASN A 764 7.37 -2.79 47.05
CA ASN A 764 8.71 -2.33 47.39
C ASN A 764 9.76 -2.75 46.34
N SER A 765 9.38 -3.53 45.32
CA SER A 765 10.32 -4.04 44.31
C SER A 765 10.93 -2.94 43.44
N PHE A 766 10.38 -1.73 43.42
CA PHE A 766 10.92 -0.65 42.61
C PHE A 766 12.30 -0.21 43.11
N LYS A 767 13.30 -0.20 42.23
CA LYS A 767 14.72 0.06 42.58
C LYS A 767 15.01 1.47 43.11
N TYR A 768 14.07 2.40 42.96
CA TYR A 768 14.28 3.83 43.25
C TYR A 768 13.22 4.36 44.24
N PRO A 769 13.42 4.17 45.56
CA PRO A 769 12.44 4.55 46.59
C PRO A 769 12.00 6.02 46.50
N ASP A 770 12.92 6.95 46.23
CA ASP A 770 12.62 8.39 46.13
C ASP A 770 11.69 8.76 44.97
N LEU A 771 11.62 7.91 43.93
CA LEU A 771 10.79 8.11 42.76
C LEU A 771 9.48 7.31 42.83
N ARG A 772 9.27 6.53 43.90
CA ARG A 772 8.08 5.68 44.08
C ARG A 772 6.78 6.47 43.90
N LYS A 773 6.69 7.66 44.48
CA LYS A 773 5.50 8.52 44.37
C LYS A 773 5.20 9.03 42.95
N TYR A 774 6.15 8.91 42.03
CA TYR A 774 6.05 9.41 40.66
C TYR A 774 5.99 8.28 39.61
N ILE A 775 5.96 7.02 40.03
CA ILE A 775 6.15 5.88 39.12
C ILE A 775 5.09 5.81 38.02
N ALA A 776 3.82 6.09 38.35
CA ALA A 776 2.74 6.10 37.36
C ALA A 776 2.93 7.20 36.31
N PHE A 777 3.33 8.40 36.74
CA PHE A 777 3.69 9.48 35.82
C PHE A 777 4.87 9.10 34.91
N LEU A 778 5.95 8.54 35.49
CA LEU A 778 7.14 8.16 34.73
C LEU A 778 6.81 7.13 33.65
N HIS A 779 5.96 6.15 33.98
CA HIS A 779 5.47 5.16 33.04
C HIS A 779 4.59 5.78 31.95
N ALA A 780 3.55 6.55 32.30
CA ALA A 780 2.67 7.19 31.33
C ALA A 780 3.41 8.17 30.40
N ALA A 781 4.28 9.04 30.94
CA ALA A 781 5.04 10.03 30.18
C ALA A 781 6.06 9.39 29.23
N SER A 782 6.56 8.20 29.56
CA SER A 782 7.46 7.44 28.68
C SER A 782 6.73 6.64 27.58
N GLY A 783 5.39 6.60 27.64
CA GLY A 783 4.52 5.91 26.68
C GLY A 783 3.78 4.72 27.31
N CYS A 784 2.46 4.73 27.17
CA CYS A 784 1.55 3.64 27.54
C CYS A 784 0.44 3.47 26.48
N ASP A 785 -0.69 2.86 26.80
CA ASP A 785 -1.71 2.56 25.80
C ASP A 785 -2.40 3.80 25.23
N THR A 786 -2.65 4.79 26.07
CA THR A 786 -3.37 6.04 25.71
C THR A 786 -2.43 7.23 25.53
N VAL A 787 -1.12 7.05 25.74
CA VAL A 787 -0.11 8.12 25.67
C VAL A 787 1.05 7.68 24.79
N SER A 788 1.43 8.52 23.82
CA SER A 788 2.58 8.26 22.94
C SER A 788 3.89 8.09 23.71
N SER A 789 4.75 7.22 23.23
CA SER A 789 6.19 7.30 23.52
C SER A 789 6.87 8.35 22.64
N PHE A 790 8.01 8.86 23.09
CA PHE A 790 8.85 9.73 22.27
C PHE A 790 9.78 8.94 21.34
N TYR A 791 9.98 9.42 20.11
CA TYR A 791 10.87 8.78 19.15
C TYR A 791 12.30 8.64 19.70
N LYS A 792 12.80 7.40 19.71
CA LYS A 792 14.13 7.01 20.22
C LYS A 792 14.47 7.49 21.64
N GLN A 793 13.46 7.78 22.47
CA GLN A 793 13.68 7.99 23.89
C GLN A 793 13.25 6.72 24.64
N GLY A 794 14.24 5.94 25.09
CA GLY A 794 13.99 4.71 25.83
C GLY A 794 13.22 4.96 27.13
N LYS A 795 12.40 4.00 27.54
CA LYS A 795 11.47 4.11 28.68
C LYS A 795 12.18 4.48 30.00
N ASN A 796 13.40 3.99 30.19
CA ASN A 796 14.20 4.21 31.39
C ASN A 796 14.94 5.56 31.41
N LYS A 797 14.91 6.34 30.31
CA LYS A 797 15.65 7.61 30.22
C LYS A 797 15.08 8.67 31.17
N LEU A 798 13.76 8.75 31.31
CA LEU A 798 13.12 9.67 32.26
C LEU A 798 13.50 9.35 33.71
N ILE A 799 13.57 8.08 34.09
CA ILE A 799 14.01 7.65 35.43
C ILE A 799 15.43 8.18 35.71
N LYS A 800 16.37 7.92 34.79
CA LYS A 800 17.77 8.39 34.93
C LYS A 800 17.84 9.91 35.11
N ILE A 801 17.02 10.67 34.38
CA ILE A 801 16.97 12.14 34.49
C ILE A 801 16.51 12.60 35.86
N PHE A 802 15.45 12.00 36.43
CA PHE A 802 14.93 12.41 37.75
C PHE A 802 15.73 11.84 38.93
N ILE A 803 16.57 10.82 38.69
CA ILE A 803 17.63 10.44 39.62
C ILE A 803 18.68 11.55 39.68
N SER A 804 19.19 12.00 38.52
CA SER A 804 20.23 13.03 38.45
C SER A 804 19.75 14.44 38.79
N ASN A 805 18.46 14.74 38.63
CA ASN A 805 17.87 16.07 38.82
C ASN A 805 16.72 16.03 39.85
N SER A 806 17.05 15.80 41.12
CA SER A 806 16.05 15.66 42.19
C SER A 806 15.15 16.88 42.36
N ASP A 807 15.69 18.08 42.19
CA ASP A 807 14.93 19.34 42.34
C ASP A 807 13.86 19.54 41.27
N CYS A 808 13.98 18.83 40.15
CA CYS A 808 13.02 18.88 39.06
C CYS A 808 11.81 17.97 39.29
N ARG A 809 11.83 17.12 40.32
CA ARG A 809 10.70 16.23 40.68
C ARG A 809 9.42 17.02 41.00
N LYS A 810 9.55 18.23 41.55
CA LYS A 810 8.42 19.15 41.82
C LYS A 810 7.61 19.53 40.58
N LEU A 811 8.19 19.39 39.38
CA LEU A 811 7.46 19.62 38.12
C LEU A 811 6.34 18.59 37.92
N ILE A 812 6.47 17.41 38.53
CA ILE A 812 5.52 16.31 38.41
C ILE A 812 4.34 16.46 39.37
N ASP A 813 4.52 17.10 40.53
CA ASP A 813 3.52 17.13 41.61
C ASP A 813 2.13 17.63 41.13
N VAL A 814 2.11 18.61 40.23
CA VAL A 814 0.86 19.16 39.66
C VAL A 814 0.01 18.12 38.91
N PHE A 815 0.61 17.05 38.39
CA PHE A 815 -0.12 16.02 37.66
C PHE A 815 -0.97 15.12 38.56
N TYR A 816 -0.65 15.07 39.87
CA TYR A 816 -1.38 14.27 40.86
C TYR A 816 -2.52 15.02 41.52
N VAL A 817 -2.64 16.32 41.29
CA VAL A 817 -3.68 17.19 41.86
C VAL A 817 -4.91 17.18 40.95
N SER A 818 -6.10 16.90 41.49
CA SER A 818 -7.34 16.70 40.71
C SER A 818 -7.89 17.97 40.05
N ASP A 819 -7.58 19.15 40.58
CA ASP A 819 -7.92 20.48 40.05
C ASP A 819 -6.72 21.18 39.39
N GLY A 820 -5.73 20.40 38.93
CA GLY A 820 -4.55 20.91 38.24
C GLY A 820 -4.90 21.81 37.05
N THR A 821 -4.36 23.04 37.03
CA THR A 821 -4.64 23.97 35.93
C THR A 821 -3.90 23.56 34.65
N ARG A 822 -4.63 23.54 33.51
CA ARG A 822 -4.09 23.17 32.19
C ARG A 822 -2.80 23.92 31.83
N ASN A 823 -2.71 25.21 32.18
CA ASN A 823 -1.53 26.03 31.91
C ASN A 823 -0.30 25.53 32.69
N THR A 824 -0.45 25.20 33.97
CA THR A 824 0.65 24.74 34.82
C THR A 824 1.13 23.36 34.40
N ILE A 825 0.20 22.45 34.11
CA ILE A 825 0.48 21.10 33.58
C ILE A 825 1.30 21.19 32.29
N SER A 826 0.87 22.01 31.34
CA SER A 826 1.54 22.19 30.05
C SER A 826 2.95 22.77 30.23
N LYS A 827 3.09 23.85 31.01
CA LYS A 827 4.39 24.49 31.28
C LYS A 827 5.39 23.54 31.93
N ASN A 828 4.93 22.76 32.91
CA ASN A 828 5.79 21.78 33.57
C ASN A 828 6.20 20.66 32.61
N MET A 829 5.27 20.18 31.76
CA MET A 829 5.62 19.17 30.76
C MET A 829 6.67 19.67 29.76
N CYS A 830 6.56 20.91 29.27
CA CYS A 830 7.56 21.50 28.38
C CYS A 830 8.97 21.51 29.00
N LYS A 831 9.07 21.79 30.31
CA LYS A 831 10.34 21.70 31.06
C LYS A 831 10.83 20.27 31.18
N ILE A 832 9.94 19.30 31.42
CA ILE A 832 10.29 17.87 31.50
C ILE A 832 10.80 17.35 30.14
N ILE A 833 10.18 17.75 29.04
CA ILE A 833 10.64 17.39 27.68
C ILE A 833 11.98 18.07 27.38
N SER A 834 12.17 19.33 27.80
CA SER A 834 13.45 20.03 27.68
C SER A 834 14.57 19.31 28.43
N LEU A 835 14.29 18.78 29.63
CA LEU A 835 15.21 17.90 30.36
C LEU A 835 15.49 16.60 29.58
N LEU A 836 14.47 15.98 28.99
CA LEU A 836 14.59 14.72 28.24
C LEU A 836 15.52 14.81 27.02
N TYR A 837 15.44 15.91 26.27
CA TYR A 837 16.18 16.08 25.03
C TYR A 837 17.48 16.88 25.21
N CYS A 838 17.47 17.90 26.08
CA CYS A 838 18.55 18.88 26.19
C CYS A 838 19.20 18.94 27.57
N ASN A 839 18.66 18.25 28.58
CA ASN A 839 19.08 18.34 29.99
C ASN A 839 19.12 19.79 30.52
N LYS A 840 18.10 20.59 30.17
CA LYS A 840 17.92 22.00 30.57
C LYS A 840 16.49 22.30 30.99
N THR A 841 16.30 23.28 31.86
CA THR A 841 14.98 23.75 32.34
C THR A 841 14.70 25.23 32.10
N GLU A 842 15.72 26.02 31.77
CA GLU A 842 15.61 27.46 31.50
C GLU A 842 15.38 27.71 30.01
N GLY A 843 14.51 28.66 29.67
CA GLY A 843 14.10 28.90 28.26
C GLY A 843 12.87 28.11 27.84
N SER A 844 12.38 28.37 26.64
CA SER A 844 11.20 27.70 26.09
C SER A 844 11.54 26.34 25.45
N LEU A 845 10.56 25.44 25.32
CA LEU A 845 10.81 24.16 24.65
C LEU A 845 11.12 24.37 23.16
N ASN A 846 10.50 25.37 22.54
CA ASN A 846 10.78 25.73 21.14
C ASN A 846 12.22 26.26 20.96
N GLU A 847 12.76 27.00 21.94
CA GLU A 847 14.17 27.42 21.94
C GLU A 847 15.11 26.22 22.04
N HIS A 848 14.82 25.28 22.94
CA HIS A 848 15.57 24.04 23.06
C HIS A 848 15.47 23.16 21.81
N ARG A 849 14.30 23.11 21.15
CA ARG A 849 14.11 22.43 19.87
C ARG A 849 15.05 22.97 18.80
N PHE A 850 15.21 24.30 18.72
CA PHE A 850 16.15 24.94 17.81
C PHE A 850 17.62 24.67 18.18
N GLU A 851 17.99 24.72 19.46
CA GLU A 851 19.34 24.36 19.90
C GLU A 851 19.68 22.91 19.57
N TYR A 852 18.74 21.99 19.80
CA TYR A 852 18.91 20.58 19.47
C TYR A 852 19.07 20.37 17.96
N PHE A 853 18.28 21.08 17.15
CA PHE A 853 18.45 21.10 15.70
C PHE A 853 19.86 21.54 15.31
N LYS A 854 20.37 22.67 15.85
CA LYS A 854 21.73 23.16 15.56
C LYS A 854 22.83 22.14 15.87
N ARG A 855 22.65 21.33 16.93
CA ARG A 855 23.60 20.27 17.30
C ARG A 855 23.50 19.03 16.42
N SER A 856 22.33 18.75 15.86
CA SER A 856 22.05 17.51 15.13
C SER A 856 22.13 17.66 13.60
N SER A 857 22.00 18.88 13.07
CA SER A 857 22.10 19.18 11.64
C SER A 857 23.52 19.06 11.06
N SER A 858 24.55 18.92 11.89
CA SER A 858 25.93 18.64 11.48
C SER A 858 26.16 17.18 11.06
N ARG A 859 25.15 16.31 11.20
CA ARG A 859 25.21 14.89 10.80
C ARG A 859 24.60 14.71 9.40
N SER A 860 25.21 13.87 8.56
CA SER A 860 24.83 13.64 7.16
C SER A 860 23.40 13.07 6.95
N THR A 861 22.75 12.56 8.01
CA THR A 861 21.46 11.86 7.95
C THR A 861 20.41 12.41 8.95
N PHE A 862 20.26 13.73 9.06
CA PHE A 862 19.27 14.33 9.96
C PHE A 862 17.83 13.93 9.59
N LYS A 863 17.04 13.51 10.58
CA LYS A 863 15.60 13.22 10.45
C LYS A 863 14.78 14.04 11.43
N LEU A 864 13.64 14.58 10.97
CA LEU A 864 12.75 15.46 11.74
C LEU A 864 12.19 14.78 12.99
N GLU A 865 11.90 13.48 12.95
CA GLU A 865 11.37 12.74 14.11
C GLU A 865 12.32 12.73 15.33
N ASN A 866 13.60 13.07 15.17
CA ASN A 866 14.55 13.18 16.28
C ASN A 866 14.40 14.47 17.11
N LEU A 867 13.67 15.48 16.63
CA LEU A 867 13.49 16.72 17.37
C LEU A 867 12.51 16.53 18.53
N PRO A 868 12.71 17.22 19.68
CA PRO A 868 11.66 17.31 20.70
C PRO A 868 10.39 17.92 20.09
N PRO A 869 9.16 17.51 20.47
CA PRO A 869 7.92 18.09 19.94
C PRO A 869 7.85 19.61 20.16
N THR A 870 6.99 20.31 19.40
CA THR A 870 6.69 21.73 19.66
C THR A 870 5.92 21.89 20.97
N GLU A 871 5.84 23.12 21.48
CA GLU A 871 5.06 23.43 22.69
C GLU A 871 3.58 23.06 22.57
N GLY A 872 2.93 23.34 21.44
CA GLY A 872 1.54 22.94 21.21
C GLY A 872 1.34 21.41 21.23
N ALA A 873 2.28 20.66 20.64
CA ALA A 873 2.23 19.20 20.67
C ALA A 873 2.55 18.63 22.06
N ALA A 874 3.54 19.20 22.75
CA ALA A 874 3.90 18.87 24.12
C ALA A 874 2.74 19.10 25.11
N LYS A 875 1.99 20.18 24.92
CA LYS A 875 0.78 20.50 25.69
C LYS A 875 -0.29 19.42 25.55
N GLN A 876 -0.62 19.00 24.32
CA GLN A 876 -1.61 17.93 24.12
C GLN A 876 -1.13 16.59 24.68
N HIS A 877 0.17 16.30 24.58
CA HIS A 877 0.76 15.14 25.23
C HIS A 877 0.68 15.21 26.77
N ALA A 878 0.94 16.38 27.37
CA ALA A 878 0.76 16.61 28.81
C ALA A 878 -0.67 16.32 29.27
N PHE A 879 -1.66 16.76 28.49
CA PHE A 879 -3.06 16.52 28.81
C PHE A 879 -3.42 15.03 28.79
N ARG A 880 -2.89 14.26 27.82
CA ARG A 880 -3.11 12.81 27.79
C ARG A 880 -2.45 12.11 28.98
N ILE A 881 -1.25 12.54 29.40
CA ILE A 881 -0.60 12.03 30.61
C ILE A 881 -1.46 12.31 31.84
N TYR A 882 -1.90 13.56 32.00
CA TYR A 882 -2.77 13.96 33.10
C TYR A 882 -4.05 13.14 33.11
N LEU A 883 -4.71 13.00 31.96
CA LEU A 883 -5.93 12.21 31.81
C LEU A 883 -5.73 10.76 32.27
N GLN A 884 -4.68 10.11 31.78
CA GLN A 884 -4.38 8.73 32.13
C GLN A 884 -4.08 8.58 33.63
N LEU A 885 -3.29 9.50 34.19
CA LEU A 885 -2.92 9.46 35.60
C LEU A 885 -4.12 9.67 36.52
N GLN A 886 -4.99 10.64 36.22
CA GLN A 886 -6.19 10.91 37.00
C GLN A 886 -7.17 9.73 36.95
N LYS A 887 -7.31 9.07 35.80
CA LYS A 887 -8.08 7.81 35.71
C LYS A 887 -7.53 6.72 36.61
N TRP A 888 -6.21 6.50 36.61
CA TRP A 888 -5.58 5.53 37.52
C TRP A 888 -5.73 5.88 39.00
N LEU A 889 -5.83 7.18 39.33
CA LEU A 889 -6.10 7.66 40.69
C LEU A 889 -7.59 7.56 41.08
N GLY A 890 -8.48 7.14 40.16
CA GLY A 890 -9.92 7.00 40.41
C GLY A 890 -10.74 8.27 40.19
N ASN A 891 -10.17 9.30 39.56
CA ASN A 891 -10.88 10.55 39.27
C ASN A 891 -11.56 10.51 37.90
N HIS A 892 -12.82 10.96 37.83
CA HIS A 892 -13.57 11.11 36.59
C HIS A 892 -13.37 12.51 36.01
N ILE A 893 -12.81 12.59 34.80
CA ILE A 893 -12.57 13.85 34.09
C ILE A 893 -13.00 13.72 32.61
N ASN A 894 -13.49 14.81 32.04
CA ASN A 894 -14.01 14.84 30.68
C ASN A 894 -12.89 14.59 29.66
N VAL A 895 -12.98 13.49 28.91
CA VAL A 895 -11.93 13.05 27.99
C VAL A 895 -11.62 14.09 26.89
N THR A 896 -12.65 14.76 26.37
CA THR A 896 -12.52 15.74 25.27
C THR A 896 -11.80 17.03 25.67
N GLU A 897 -11.65 17.25 26.97
CA GLU A 897 -10.96 18.42 27.52
C GLU A 897 -9.44 18.21 27.66
N TRP A 898 -8.97 16.96 27.55
CA TRP A 898 -7.62 16.57 27.92
C TRP A 898 -6.89 15.78 26.81
N GLY A 899 -6.74 16.42 25.64
CA GLY A 899 -5.85 15.93 24.56
C GLY A 899 -6.49 14.94 23.57
N TRP A 900 -7.82 14.81 23.62
CA TRP A 900 -8.64 13.99 22.74
C TRP A 900 -9.81 14.80 22.18
N LYS A 901 -10.30 14.43 20.99
CA LYS A 901 -11.51 14.97 20.38
C LYS A 901 -12.45 13.83 19.98
N SER A 902 -13.75 14.07 20.02
CA SER A 902 -14.75 13.13 19.52
C SER A 902 -15.00 13.37 18.03
N GLU A 903 -14.94 12.31 17.23
CA GLU A 903 -15.36 12.28 15.83
C GLU A 903 -16.21 11.02 15.61
N GLY A 904 -17.53 11.18 15.48
CA GLY A 904 -18.47 10.05 15.43
C GLY A 904 -18.52 9.28 16.75
N ASN A 905 -18.42 7.95 16.69
CA ASN A 905 -18.40 7.07 17.88
C ASN A 905 -16.97 6.75 18.38
N MET A 906 -15.96 7.52 17.97
CA MET A 906 -14.56 7.29 18.33
C MET A 906 -13.87 8.56 18.87
N LEU A 907 -12.93 8.34 19.79
CA LEU A 907 -12.00 9.37 20.26
C LEU A 907 -10.70 9.35 19.46
N LEU A 908 -10.30 10.52 18.97
CA LEU A 908 -9.05 10.72 18.26
C LEU A 908 -8.12 11.66 19.04
N PRO A 909 -6.80 11.41 19.03
CA PRO A 909 -5.85 12.28 19.73
C PRO A 909 -5.73 13.63 19.04
N ILE A 910 -5.67 14.71 19.83
CA ILE A 910 -5.35 16.05 19.31
C ILE A 910 -3.82 16.15 19.17
N TYR A 911 -3.35 16.52 17.98
CA TYR A 911 -1.92 16.62 17.69
C TYR A 911 -1.28 17.85 18.33
N THR A 912 -1.85 19.03 18.09
CA THR A 912 -1.38 20.33 18.56
C THR A 912 -2.54 21.33 18.47
N ASP A 913 -2.51 22.39 19.26
CA ASP A 913 -3.41 23.55 19.14
C ASP A 913 -2.87 24.64 18.20
N GLU A 914 -1.64 24.49 17.72
CA GLU A 914 -1.00 25.39 16.76
C GLU A 914 -1.12 24.87 15.31
N PRO A 915 -1.05 25.75 14.31
CA PRO A 915 -0.92 25.31 12.92
C PRO A 915 0.31 24.42 12.76
N LEU A 916 0.15 23.22 12.18
CA LEU A 916 1.26 22.31 11.93
C LEU A 916 2.37 22.94 11.06
N ILE A 917 1.94 23.75 10.08
CA ILE A 917 2.80 24.54 9.20
C ILE A 917 2.09 25.88 8.88
N PRO A 918 2.71 27.04 9.14
CA PRO A 918 2.13 28.35 8.83
C PRO A 918 1.93 28.59 7.33
N ASP A 919 0.83 29.25 6.98
CA ASP A 919 0.52 29.67 5.61
C ASP A 919 1.61 30.53 4.96
N GLU A 920 2.33 31.34 5.75
CA GLU A 920 3.44 32.18 5.27
C GLU A 920 4.64 31.35 4.79
N ILE A 921 4.96 30.27 5.50
CA ILE A 921 6.01 29.33 5.10
C ILE A 921 5.59 28.63 3.81
N LEU A 922 4.34 28.14 3.77
CA LEU A 922 3.77 27.48 2.59
C LEU A 922 3.76 28.41 1.38
N LYS A 923 3.46 29.70 1.55
CA LYS A 923 3.57 30.76 0.51
C LYS A 923 5.01 30.98 0.02
N LYS A 924 6.02 30.81 0.87
CA LYS A 924 7.45 30.95 0.49
C LYS A 924 8.00 29.73 -0.21
N ILE A 925 7.58 28.52 0.20
CA ILE A 925 8.08 27.26 -0.34
C ILE A 925 7.24 26.70 -1.49
N SER A 926 6.10 27.31 -1.84
CA SER A 926 5.23 26.86 -2.94
C SER A 926 4.73 28.02 -3.82
N CYS A 927 4.31 27.72 -5.07
CA CYS A 927 3.76 28.68 -6.01
C CYS A 927 2.29 28.40 -6.35
N SER A 928 1.53 29.47 -6.59
CA SER A 928 0.21 29.44 -7.24
C SER A 928 0.25 30.01 -8.66
N CYS A 929 1.41 29.95 -9.32
CA CYS A 929 1.59 30.51 -10.65
C CYS A 929 0.83 29.71 -11.71
N THR A 930 0.01 30.39 -12.52
CA THR A 930 -0.78 29.79 -13.60
C THR A 930 -0.14 29.96 -15.00
N SER A 931 1.00 30.67 -15.08
CA SER A 931 1.69 31.08 -16.31
C SER A 931 3.11 30.52 -16.46
N GLY A 932 3.43 29.40 -15.79
CA GLY A 932 4.64 28.60 -16.06
C GLY A 932 5.93 28.99 -15.35
N CYS A 933 5.89 29.87 -14.35
CA CYS A 933 7.03 30.15 -13.45
C CYS A 933 8.33 30.60 -14.14
N LYS A 934 8.25 31.29 -15.28
CA LYS A 934 9.41 31.78 -16.04
C LYS A 934 10.17 32.91 -15.33
N THR A 935 9.47 33.79 -14.62
CA THR A 935 10.03 35.04 -14.07
C THR A 935 10.13 35.02 -12.54
N LYS A 936 10.80 36.04 -11.95
CA LYS A 936 10.89 36.24 -10.49
C LYS A 936 9.54 36.60 -9.83
N ASN A 937 8.44 36.64 -10.59
CA ASN A 937 7.08 36.72 -10.04
C ASN A 937 6.63 35.38 -9.43
N CYS A 938 7.29 34.28 -9.77
CA CYS A 938 7.06 33.00 -9.11
C CYS A 938 7.71 32.96 -7.72
N GLY A 939 6.91 32.69 -6.67
CA GLY A 939 7.40 32.58 -5.30
C GLY A 939 8.53 31.56 -5.13
N CYS A 940 8.46 30.40 -5.79
CA CYS A 940 9.54 29.41 -5.76
C CYS A 940 10.81 29.95 -6.43
N LYS A 941 10.70 30.46 -7.67
CA LYS A 941 11.86 30.97 -8.43
C LYS A 941 12.48 32.22 -7.77
N LYS A 942 11.66 33.08 -7.17
CA LYS A 942 12.09 34.25 -6.39
C LYS A 942 12.96 33.87 -5.20
N ASN A 943 12.66 32.72 -4.59
CA ASN A 943 13.41 32.17 -3.46
C ASN A 943 14.38 31.06 -3.87
N PHE A 944 14.80 31.01 -5.15
CA PHE A 944 15.76 30.03 -5.68
C PHE A 944 15.35 28.54 -5.51
N LEU A 945 14.06 28.28 -5.28
CA LEU A 945 13.50 26.94 -5.20
C LEU A 945 12.94 26.51 -6.56
N LYS A 946 13.05 25.22 -6.86
CA LYS A 946 12.30 24.59 -7.95
C LYS A 946 10.86 24.32 -7.51
N CYS A 947 9.90 24.44 -8.41
CA CYS A 947 8.50 24.10 -8.14
C CYS A 947 8.37 22.56 -8.04
N THR A 948 7.56 22.05 -7.12
CA THR A 948 7.24 20.61 -7.05
C THR A 948 5.73 20.43 -6.92
N ASN A 949 5.27 19.19 -6.69
CA ASN A 949 3.90 18.83 -6.38
C ASN A 949 3.26 19.59 -5.19
N VAL A 950 4.07 20.26 -4.35
CA VAL A 950 3.58 21.16 -3.28
C VAL A 950 2.96 22.46 -3.84
N CYS A 951 3.30 22.82 -5.08
CA CYS A 951 2.85 24.05 -5.73
C CYS A 951 1.52 23.89 -6.47
N LEU A 952 0.50 24.68 -6.10
CA LEU A 952 -0.91 24.55 -6.50
C LEU A 952 -1.20 24.38 -8.01
N HIS A 953 -0.41 25.03 -8.86
CA HIS A 953 -0.65 25.06 -10.32
C HIS A 953 0.59 24.65 -11.14
N CYS A 954 1.67 24.29 -10.47
CA CYS A 954 2.97 24.07 -11.10
C CYS A 954 3.13 22.53 -11.29
N CYS A 955 3.18 22.04 -12.54
CA CYS A 955 3.31 20.61 -12.88
C CYS A 955 4.44 20.35 -13.91
N MET A 956 4.85 19.09 -14.04
CA MET A 956 6.00 18.64 -14.86
C MET A 956 6.07 19.21 -16.28
N THR A 957 4.92 19.44 -16.94
CA THR A 957 4.89 19.86 -18.35
C THR A 957 4.67 21.35 -18.59
N GLN A 958 4.33 22.13 -17.55
CA GLN A 958 3.88 23.52 -17.73
C GLN A 958 4.63 24.53 -16.88
N CYS A 959 5.55 24.08 -16.02
CA CYS A 959 6.33 24.94 -15.17
C CYS A 959 7.81 24.84 -15.53
N ASP A 960 8.36 25.92 -16.10
CA ASP A 960 9.78 26.00 -16.50
C ASP A 960 10.73 26.02 -15.29
N ASN A 961 10.18 26.06 -14.09
CA ASN A 961 10.90 26.02 -12.83
C ASN A 961 10.61 24.72 -12.05
N PHE A 962 9.87 23.76 -12.62
CA PHE A 962 9.57 22.50 -11.94
C PHE A 962 10.85 21.68 -11.78
N ALA A 963 11.08 21.15 -10.58
CA ALA A 963 12.00 20.03 -10.42
C ALA A 963 11.14 18.78 -10.49
N SER A 964 11.47 17.90 -11.43
CA SER A 964 11.32 16.48 -11.23
C SER A 964 12.17 16.13 -10.00
N THR A 965 11.60 16.33 -8.80
CA THR A 965 12.08 15.64 -7.60
C THR A 965 11.19 14.40 -7.43
N GLU A 966 11.16 13.56 -8.46
CA GLU A 966 11.72 12.24 -8.22
C GLU A 966 13.17 12.55 -7.88
N ILE A 967 13.62 12.17 -6.69
CA ILE A 967 15.05 11.98 -6.48
C ILE A 967 15.52 11.31 -7.76
N GLN A 968 16.48 11.89 -8.47
CA GLN A 968 17.35 11.08 -9.32
C GLN A 968 18.05 10.13 -8.33
N ILE A 969 17.31 9.10 -7.89
CA ILE A 969 17.83 7.76 -7.90
C ILE A 969 18.18 7.66 -9.36
N ASP A 970 19.47 7.58 -9.67
CA ASP A 970 19.91 7.32 -11.04
C ASP A 970 18.87 6.40 -11.68
N ASP A 971 18.23 6.85 -12.76
CA ASP A 971 17.32 6.05 -13.59
C ASP A 971 18.13 4.99 -14.38
N GLU A 972 19.22 4.50 -13.80
CA GLU A 972 19.64 3.14 -14.00
C GLU A 972 18.78 2.27 -13.06
N PRO A 973 18.28 1.11 -13.50
CA PRO A 973 17.92 0.09 -12.53
C PRO A 973 19.20 -0.20 -11.74
N VAL A 974 19.35 0.41 -10.57
CA VAL A 974 20.32 -0.02 -9.57
C VAL A 974 19.88 -1.44 -9.27
N SER A 975 20.59 -2.37 -9.91
CA SER A 975 20.54 -3.77 -9.65
C SER A 975 20.58 -3.96 -8.14
N ALA A 976 19.82 -4.92 -7.63
CA ALA A 976 19.89 -5.34 -6.23
C ALA A 976 21.32 -5.73 -5.76
N LEU A 977 22.31 -5.72 -6.66
CA LEU A 977 23.70 -6.00 -6.41
C LEU A 977 24.55 -4.80 -5.94
N ASP A 978 24.15 -3.54 -6.15
CA ASP A 978 24.97 -2.39 -5.70
C ASP A 978 24.74 -2.02 -4.22
N LEU A 979 23.79 -2.68 -3.53
CA LEU A 979 23.61 -2.60 -2.08
C LEU A 979 24.39 -3.67 -1.30
N LEU A 980 25.20 -4.51 -1.95
CA LEU A 980 25.88 -5.64 -1.32
C LEU A 980 27.39 -5.44 -1.03
N ILE A 981 27.93 -4.22 -1.11
CA ILE A 981 29.37 -4.00 -0.83
C ILE A 981 29.66 -3.38 0.55
N GLU A 982 28.68 -2.92 1.31
CA GLU A 982 28.92 -2.44 2.68
C GLU A 982 27.97 -3.07 3.69
N GLU A 983 28.26 -4.31 4.10
CA GLU A 983 28.14 -4.80 5.49
C GLU A 983 28.53 -6.29 5.50
N ASN A 984 29.84 -6.55 5.63
CA ASN A 984 30.34 -7.87 5.99
C ASN A 984 30.20 -8.08 7.51
N ASN A 985 29.83 -9.31 7.84
CA ASN A 985 29.94 -10.01 9.13
C ASN A 985 28.74 -9.89 10.08
N GLU A 986 27.77 -10.78 9.94
CA GLU A 986 27.39 -11.76 10.98
C GLU A 986 26.38 -12.78 10.40
N GLU A 987 26.62 -14.07 10.67
CA GLU A 987 25.90 -15.23 10.15
C GLU A 987 24.42 -15.24 10.55
N ILE A 988 23.50 -15.23 9.57
CA ILE A 988 22.07 -15.54 9.77
C ILE A 988 21.59 -16.39 8.57
N GLU A 989 20.81 -17.43 8.88
CA GLU A 989 20.26 -18.48 8.03
C GLU A 989 19.63 -17.96 6.71
N VAL A 990 19.95 -18.66 5.61
CA VAL A 990 19.50 -18.37 4.24
C VAL A 990 18.03 -18.78 4.09
N ASP A 991 17.16 -17.80 3.82
CA ASP A 991 15.77 -17.97 3.38
C ASP A 991 15.73 -17.79 1.85
N ASP A 992 15.29 -18.83 1.13
CA ASP A 992 15.28 -18.99 -0.33
C ASP A 992 14.22 -18.10 -1.03
N GLY A 993 14.44 -16.78 -1.00
CA GLY A 993 13.44 -15.81 -1.47
C GLY A 993 13.98 -14.63 -2.27
N ILE A 994 14.92 -14.82 -3.21
CA ILE A 994 15.44 -13.73 -4.04
C ILE A 994 15.70 -14.17 -5.49
N GLU A 995 14.66 -14.51 -6.26
CA GLU A 995 14.76 -14.57 -7.73
C GLU A 995 13.40 -14.41 -8.42
N GLU A 996 12.69 -13.30 -8.15
CA GLU A 996 11.29 -13.18 -8.61
C GLU A 996 10.94 -11.78 -9.14
N ASN A 997 11.84 -11.15 -9.90
CA ASN A 997 11.47 -10.00 -10.73
C ASN A 997 11.97 -10.25 -12.16
N PHE A 998 11.01 -10.46 -13.07
CA PHE A 998 11.14 -10.74 -14.52
C PHE A 998 11.25 -12.21 -14.96
N SER A 999 10.36 -13.09 -14.49
CA SER A 999 10.11 -14.42 -15.06
C SER A 999 8.64 -14.57 -15.52
N ILE A 1000 8.44 -14.93 -16.80
CA ILE A 1000 7.32 -15.77 -17.26
C ILE A 1000 7.88 -17.17 -17.66
N LEU A 1001 9.17 -17.42 -17.41
CA LEU A 1001 9.78 -18.74 -17.53
C LEU A 1001 10.37 -19.04 -16.16
N GLU A 1002 9.57 -19.68 -15.31
CA GLU A 1002 10.10 -20.41 -14.15
C GLU A 1002 10.35 -21.83 -14.65
N GLU A 1003 11.64 -22.18 -14.73
CA GLU A 1003 12.08 -23.58 -14.61
C GLU A 1003 11.69 -24.04 -13.20
N THR A 1004 11.11 -25.23 -13.13
CA THR A 1004 10.65 -25.84 -11.88
C THR A 1004 11.84 -26.39 -11.06
N GLU A 1005 11.66 -26.57 -9.74
CA GLU A 1005 12.66 -27.22 -8.88
C GLU A 1005 13.06 -28.63 -9.38
N GLU A 1006 12.16 -29.33 -10.10
CA GLU A 1006 12.45 -30.61 -10.75
C GLU A 1006 13.43 -30.48 -11.94
N GLU A 1007 13.35 -29.40 -12.73
CA GLU A 1007 14.27 -29.15 -13.86
C GLU A 1007 15.66 -28.73 -13.40
N ILE A 1008 15.76 -28.03 -12.26
CA ILE A 1008 17.05 -27.73 -11.60
C ILE A 1008 17.68 -29.01 -11.05
N GLU A 1009 16.89 -29.93 -10.50
CA GLU A 1009 17.38 -31.22 -10.02
C GLU A 1009 17.83 -32.13 -11.18
N GLU A 1010 17.11 -32.12 -12.32
CA GLU A 1010 17.50 -32.81 -13.55
C GLU A 1010 18.75 -32.21 -14.19
N MET A 1011 18.89 -30.88 -14.27
CA MET A 1011 20.11 -30.23 -14.75
C MET A 1011 21.31 -30.46 -13.84
N THR A 1012 21.10 -30.54 -12.53
CA THR A 1012 22.16 -30.83 -11.54
C THR A 1012 22.59 -32.30 -11.63
N ASN A 1013 21.64 -33.21 -11.88
CA ASN A 1013 21.93 -34.61 -12.16
C ASN A 1013 22.57 -34.82 -13.54
N TYR A 1014 22.23 -34.02 -14.55
CA TYR A 1014 22.87 -34.03 -15.86
C TYR A 1014 24.32 -33.52 -15.79
N LYS A 1015 24.58 -32.44 -15.04
CA LYS A 1015 25.95 -31.94 -14.77
C LYS A 1015 26.78 -32.96 -13.96
N LYS A 1016 26.19 -33.64 -12.97
CA LYS A 1016 26.84 -34.74 -12.24
C LYS A 1016 27.15 -35.94 -13.14
N ARG A 1017 26.26 -36.29 -14.08
CA ARG A 1017 26.51 -37.36 -15.07
C ARG A 1017 27.63 -36.98 -16.04
N LYS A 1018 27.69 -35.73 -16.49
CA LYS A 1018 28.74 -35.25 -17.40
C LYS A 1018 30.13 -35.21 -16.73
N MET A 1019 30.21 -34.84 -15.45
CA MET A 1019 31.45 -34.89 -14.66
C MET A 1019 31.95 -36.31 -14.37
N ASN A 1020 31.06 -37.32 -14.34
CA ASN A 1020 31.45 -38.73 -14.17
C ASN A 1020 31.84 -39.43 -15.48
N THR A 1021 31.54 -38.85 -16.64
CA THR A 1021 32.01 -39.34 -17.96
C THR A 1021 33.32 -38.73 -18.42
N GLU A 1022 33.83 -37.68 -17.76
CA GLU A 1022 35.17 -37.12 -18.01
C GLU A 1022 36.26 -37.72 -17.10
N SER A 1023 35.93 -38.76 -16.32
CA SER A 1023 36.87 -39.55 -15.51
C SER A 1023 36.96 -41.03 -15.90
N LEU A 1024 36.55 -41.38 -17.13
CA LEU A 1024 36.80 -42.68 -17.77
C LEU A 1024 37.49 -42.51 -19.12
#